data_AF-A0A1H7XKA7-F1
#
_entry.id   AF-A0A1H7XKA7-F1
#
_cell.length_a   1.000
_cell.length_b   1.000
_cell.length_c   1.000
_cell.angle_alpha   90.00
_cell.angle_beta   90.00
_cell.angle_gamma   90.00
#
_symmetry.space_group_name_H-M   'P 1'
#
loop_
_entity.id
_entity.type
_entity.pdbx_description
1 polymer ?
#
loop_
_entity_poly.entity_id
_entity_poly.type
_entity_poly.pdbx_seq_one_letter_code
_entity_poly.pdbx_strand_id
1 'polypeptide(L)'
;MKKILNLGLSTVIALSLVLLSTGASAFSGDATDNAFAALLSMPGAEPEQGYWDFPKPDDLPARDETALITYLAKQMKDGADPNAYRHLGTLLHHAIRAGQQRTAIWLLAHGADPRKTLQGGTDTAVTLGVRYKREKVLLALKSTYGLVPDTTPASSAKPPPQPVDARRIASLTFGSPADDKLARDYMRRVAISVTSYNPQSDRTATSEAAVGQWTALAARLNPEVYARIMDDDQAVSDLVLMHSRSAAGLDAALSGVPAPVLQRRVNAAVRGLAQRAALLGSSGDALPAYGLAPELWRTLWRHLPRPIDYTEWPSLAGRIQPELWGELFASGYANRDANTALQCAPAEMGAKAFEAAWPVMLAQFGNARDTVPITILSQFRLIGSQYPDCATSSEADTHAKLLFLASQGAARPIRGLDAKRVAADAKSLVPAVSPFIDNTASGKPRLVDAQANCTFELTEPLYRELLNHATVKGDQDTVEVRVETVQLIELPGDARCSLLVGGSSQVDGYVGGLVDTFTGPENNPTPSCPDPSDRYEVWRERGGKVKRLNTDMGGDDGVPRLMPVQDTVTGHRYYLHDGMQYGRCHGALRLPFTFEWKSSAQGPALMKTTALPELEEALYAQCDVGDRAGVRCNGISALNAVAPSAAASTRKDAFNSLDLQTFLKVFRKTQFDDYQAAVQALDRPRLQAFKTAGVPGPWTAEAIKSLARSDLPLADRRRRIAWLFADHDQLARALDNEVLASLADWLPREDWGPILGVVTSHRDVYYGLGYLRAGLAEKKRDALACDIDRAQGLMCGETWGADR
;
A
#
# COMPACT_ATOMS: atom_id res chain seq x y z
N MET A 1 -73.71 -36.77 24.81
CA MET A 1 -73.22 -37.46 26.03
C MET A 1 -71.93 -36.75 26.44
N LYS A 2 -71.91 -35.92 27.50
CA LYS A 2 -71.56 -36.28 28.90
C LYS A 2 -70.21 -37.05 28.97
N LYS A 3 -69.20 -36.75 29.79
CA LYS A 3 -68.86 -35.75 30.82
C LYS A 3 -67.51 -36.25 31.43
N ILE A 4 -66.74 -35.37 32.11
CA ILE A 4 -65.71 -35.67 33.16
C ILE A 4 -64.29 -36.02 32.60
N LEU A 5 -63.17 -35.36 32.97
CA LEU A 5 -62.65 -35.12 34.33
C LEU A 5 -61.91 -33.76 34.47
N ASN A 6 -62.34 -32.98 35.48
CA ASN A 6 -61.58 -31.95 36.19
C ASN A 6 -60.74 -32.63 37.29
N LEU A 7 -59.61 -32.01 37.67
CA LEU A 7 -59.18 -31.66 39.04
C LEU A 7 -57.64 -31.72 39.18
N GLY A 8 -57.05 -30.64 39.69
CA GLY A 8 -55.65 -30.63 40.12
C GLY A 8 -54.96 -29.27 40.28
N LEU A 9 -55.69 -28.18 40.53
CA LEU A 9 -55.12 -26.92 41.04
C LEU A 9 -55.19 -26.99 42.57
N SER A 10 -54.08 -26.67 43.25
CA SER A 10 -53.92 -26.48 44.72
C SER A 10 -53.14 -27.58 45.44
N THR A 11 -51.84 -27.67 45.18
CA THR A 11 -50.84 -27.89 46.23
C THR A 11 -49.50 -27.36 45.72
N VAL A 12 -48.69 -26.79 46.61
CA VAL A 12 -47.39 -26.14 46.36
C VAL A 12 -47.46 -24.64 45.99
N ILE A 13 -48.14 -23.86 46.82
CA ILE A 13 -47.59 -22.57 47.27
C ILE A 13 -46.74 -22.93 48.50
N ALA A 14 -45.41 -22.96 48.34
CA ALA A 14 -44.37 -22.85 49.38
C ALA A 14 -43.05 -23.50 48.92
N LEU A 15 -42.47 -23.08 47.79
CA LEU A 15 -41.04 -23.30 47.50
C LEU A 15 -40.59 -22.35 46.37
N SER A 16 -40.78 -21.05 46.59
CA SER A 16 -40.49 -20.00 45.60
C SER A 16 -39.65 -18.87 46.21
N LEU A 17 -38.59 -19.22 46.97
CA LEU A 17 -37.69 -18.21 47.55
C LEU A 17 -36.31 -18.74 47.95
N VAL A 18 -35.68 -19.63 47.17
CA VAL A 18 -34.21 -19.78 47.12
C VAL A 18 -33.81 -20.29 45.72
N LEU A 19 -33.96 -19.45 44.69
CA LEU A 19 -33.12 -19.58 43.50
C LEU A 19 -31.98 -18.60 43.71
N LEU A 20 -30.85 -19.17 44.15
CA LEU A 20 -29.55 -18.53 44.13
C LEU A 20 -29.38 -17.82 42.78
N SER A 21 -29.26 -16.50 42.85
CA SER A 21 -28.71 -15.68 41.80
C SER A 21 -27.28 -16.15 41.51
N THR A 22 -27.11 -17.16 40.66
CA THR A 22 -25.89 -17.28 39.85
C THR A 22 -25.99 -16.16 38.83
N GLY A 23 -25.51 -14.98 39.22
CA GLY A 23 -25.22 -13.95 38.24
C GLY A 23 -24.28 -14.56 37.21
N ALA A 24 -24.79 -14.79 36.00
CA ALA A 24 -23.93 -14.89 34.84
C ALA A 24 -23.22 -13.55 34.79
N SER A 25 -21.95 -13.51 35.23
CA SER A 25 -21.18 -12.29 35.19
C SER A 25 -21.07 -11.91 33.72
N ALA A 26 -21.68 -10.77 33.35
CA ALA A 26 -21.52 -10.21 32.02
C ALA A 26 -20.03 -10.01 31.77
N PHE A 27 -19.56 -10.30 30.55
CA PHE A 27 -18.15 -10.15 30.21
C PHE A 27 -17.66 -8.73 30.53
N SER A 28 -16.53 -8.65 31.24
CA SER A 28 -15.92 -7.42 31.69
C SER A 28 -14.69 -7.11 30.83
N GLY A 29 -14.75 -6.00 30.08
CA GLY A 29 -13.63 -5.50 29.29
C GLY A 29 -12.42 -5.16 30.18
N ASP A 30 -12.65 -4.57 31.35
CA ASP A 30 -11.59 -4.19 32.28
C ASP A 30 -10.89 -5.43 32.87
N ALA A 31 -11.65 -6.46 33.27
CA ALA A 31 -11.08 -7.71 33.76
C ALA A 31 -10.29 -8.43 32.65
N THR A 32 -10.78 -8.35 31.41
CA THR A 32 -10.07 -8.87 30.23
C THR A 32 -8.75 -8.12 30.02
N ASP A 33 -8.77 -6.78 30.01
CA ASP A 33 -7.58 -5.96 29.82
C ASP A 33 -6.55 -6.21 30.96
N ASN A 34 -7.00 -6.32 32.21
CA ASN A 34 -6.13 -6.67 33.34
C ASN A 34 -5.50 -8.06 33.20
N ALA A 35 -6.24 -9.04 32.67
CA ALA A 35 -5.72 -10.39 32.41
C ALA A 35 -4.62 -10.36 31.33
N PHE A 36 -4.81 -9.57 30.27
CA PHE A 36 -3.79 -9.35 29.24
C PHE A 36 -2.58 -8.61 29.79
N ALA A 37 -2.77 -7.52 30.53
CA ALA A 37 -1.68 -6.74 31.12
C ALA A 37 -0.82 -7.61 32.07
N ALA A 38 -1.45 -8.47 32.88
CA ALA A 38 -0.75 -9.42 33.74
C ALA A 38 0.09 -10.42 32.93
N LEU A 39 -0.50 -11.07 31.93
CA LEU A 39 0.19 -12.05 31.09
C LEU A 39 1.33 -11.42 30.27
N LEU A 40 1.10 -10.26 29.67
CA LEU A 40 2.07 -9.56 28.84
C LEU A 40 3.21 -8.93 29.65
N SER A 41 3.04 -8.76 30.97
CA SER A 41 4.11 -8.34 31.88
C SER A 41 5.09 -9.47 32.27
N MET A 42 4.82 -10.71 31.84
CA MET A 42 5.61 -11.90 32.20
C MET A 42 6.91 -12.00 31.37
N PRO A 43 7.99 -12.58 31.94
CA PRO A 43 9.18 -12.91 31.19
C PRO A 43 8.86 -13.76 29.95
N GLY A 44 9.43 -13.38 28.80
CA GLY A 44 9.19 -14.05 27.50
C GLY A 44 7.92 -13.61 26.77
N ALA A 45 7.05 -12.79 27.38
CA ALA A 45 5.92 -12.16 26.69
C ALA A 45 6.29 -10.82 26.01
N GLU A 46 7.41 -10.22 26.46
CA GLU A 46 8.01 -9.04 25.84
C GLU A 46 8.36 -9.31 24.37
N PRO A 47 8.19 -8.31 23.50
CA PRO A 47 8.45 -8.46 22.09
C PRO A 47 9.95 -8.51 21.76
N GLU A 48 10.31 -9.11 20.62
CA GLU A 48 11.71 -9.16 20.16
C GLU A 48 12.19 -7.79 19.65
N GLN A 49 11.28 -6.94 19.18
CA GLN A 49 11.50 -5.56 18.74
C GLN A 49 10.39 -4.65 19.28
N GLY A 50 10.73 -3.42 19.67
CA GLY A 50 9.77 -2.46 20.25
C GLY A 50 9.45 -2.71 21.73
N TYR A 51 8.40 -2.07 22.24
CA TYR A 51 7.86 -2.31 23.59
C TYR A 51 6.34 -2.07 23.62
N TRP A 52 5.65 -2.79 24.50
CA TRP A 52 4.24 -2.52 24.80
C TRP A 52 4.14 -1.46 25.91
N ASP A 53 3.31 -0.44 25.73
CA ASP A 53 3.06 0.59 26.75
C ASP A 53 1.62 0.55 27.25
N PHE A 54 1.41 -0.25 28.29
CA PHE A 54 0.13 -0.42 28.94
C PHE A 54 0.26 -0.32 30.46
N PRO A 55 -0.83 0.04 31.17
CA PRO A 55 -0.85 0.03 32.63
C PRO A 55 -0.58 -1.39 33.16
N LYS A 56 0.56 -1.58 33.84
CA LYS A 56 0.90 -2.86 34.46
C LYS A 56 0.09 -3.03 35.75
N PRO A 57 -0.37 -4.24 36.09
CA PRO A 57 -1.12 -4.45 37.32
C PRO A 57 -0.21 -4.33 38.54
N ASP A 58 -0.50 -3.36 39.41
CA ASP A 58 0.24 -3.09 40.65
C ASP A 58 0.11 -4.24 41.67
N ASP A 59 -0.92 -5.08 41.53
CA ASP A 59 -1.28 -6.15 42.46
C ASP A 59 -0.81 -7.55 42.04
N LEU A 60 0.12 -7.67 41.07
CA LEU A 60 0.77 -8.94 40.72
C LEU A 60 2.01 -9.19 41.61
N PRO A 61 1.95 -10.09 42.61
CA PRO A 61 2.95 -10.18 43.69
C PRO A 61 4.30 -10.77 43.25
N ALA A 62 4.32 -11.60 42.20
CA ALA A 62 5.51 -12.21 41.63
C ALA A 62 5.30 -12.49 40.13
N ARG A 63 6.36 -12.37 39.32
CA ARG A 63 6.34 -12.66 37.88
C ARG A 63 6.61 -14.13 37.57
N ASP A 64 5.80 -15.02 38.13
CA ASP A 64 5.83 -16.47 37.86
C ASP A 64 4.44 -17.02 37.49
N GLU A 65 4.40 -18.22 36.89
CA GLU A 65 3.14 -18.83 36.42
C GLU A 65 2.12 -19.09 37.53
N THR A 66 2.55 -19.28 38.78
CA THR A 66 1.62 -19.57 39.88
C THR A 66 0.89 -18.30 40.28
N ALA A 67 1.63 -17.20 40.49
CA ALA A 67 1.05 -15.89 40.76
C ALA A 67 0.18 -15.40 39.60
N LEU A 68 0.63 -15.60 38.35
CA LEU A 68 -0.15 -15.28 37.17
C LEU A 68 -1.46 -16.07 37.09
N ILE A 69 -1.44 -17.38 37.31
CA ILE A 69 -2.66 -18.20 37.30
C ILE A 69 -3.63 -17.75 38.39
N THR A 70 -3.15 -17.45 39.61
CA THR A 70 -3.99 -16.89 40.68
C THR A 70 -4.61 -15.56 40.27
N TYR A 71 -3.84 -14.70 39.62
CA TYR A 71 -4.33 -13.44 39.10
C TYR A 71 -5.39 -13.61 38.02
N LEU A 72 -5.11 -14.44 37.01
CA LEU A 72 -6.04 -14.75 35.93
C LEU A 72 -7.33 -15.38 36.48
N ALA A 73 -7.25 -16.25 37.49
CA ALA A 73 -8.43 -16.83 38.14
C ALA A 73 -9.33 -15.76 38.78
N LYS A 74 -8.75 -14.73 39.42
CA LYS A 74 -9.49 -13.56 39.92
C LYS A 74 -10.16 -12.80 38.77
N GLN A 75 -9.40 -12.45 37.72
CA GLN A 75 -9.97 -11.71 36.58
C GLN A 75 -11.07 -12.49 35.85
N MET A 76 -10.92 -13.81 35.71
CA MET A 76 -11.95 -14.68 35.11
C MET A 76 -13.22 -14.72 35.96
N LYS A 77 -13.10 -14.69 37.30
CA LYS A 77 -14.26 -14.54 38.20
C LYS A 77 -14.92 -13.17 38.06
N ASP A 78 -14.12 -12.14 37.79
CA ASP A 78 -14.59 -10.77 37.53
C ASP A 78 -15.10 -10.56 36.09
N GLY A 79 -15.15 -11.63 35.28
CA GLY A 79 -15.78 -11.65 33.95
C GLY A 79 -14.82 -11.51 32.77
N ALA A 80 -13.51 -11.73 32.93
CA ALA A 80 -12.57 -11.71 31.82
C ALA A 80 -12.93 -12.75 30.73
N ASP A 81 -12.86 -12.34 29.45
CA ASP A 81 -13.05 -13.24 28.31
C ASP A 81 -11.70 -13.83 27.86
N PRO A 82 -11.43 -15.13 28.05
CA PRO A 82 -10.18 -15.75 27.63
C PRO A 82 -10.01 -15.83 26.10
N ASN A 83 -11.10 -15.58 25.37
CA ASN A 83 -11.19 -15.72 23.93
C ASN A 83 -11.25 -14.37 23.19
N ALA A 84 -11.15 -13.25 23.91
CA ALA A 84 -10.99 -11.93 23.33
C ALA A 84 -9.62 -11.80 22.64
N TYR A 85 -9.53 -10.95 21.62
CA TYR A 85 -8.27 -10.62 20.95
C TYR A 85 -7.67 -9.32 21.48
N ARG A 86 -6.39 -9.37 21.85
CA ARG A 86 -5.50 -8.20 22.01
C ARG A 86 -4.18 -8.45 21.31
N HIS A 87 -3.65 -7.45 20.61
CA HIS A 87 -2.44 -7.59 19.77
C HIS A 87 -2.53 -8.82 18.88
N LEU A 88 -3.64 -8.89 18.13
CA LEU A 88 -4.00 -9.96 17.19
C LEU A 88 -4.21 -11.37 17.83
N GLY A 89 -3.94 -11.57 19.13
CA GLY A 89 -3.96 -12.87 19.79
C GLY A 89 -4.90 -12.97 21.00
N THR A 90 -5.28 -14.19 21.36
CA THR A 90 -6.00 -14.46 22.63
C THR A 90 -5.01 -14.70 23.77
N LEU A 91 -5.48 -14.73 25.02
CA LEU A 91 -4.64 -15.08 26.18
C LEU A 91 -3.90 -16.42 25.98
N LEU A 92 -4.57 -17.41 25.38
CA LEU A 92 -3.96 -18.71 25.09
C LEU A 92 -2.81 -18.61 24.08
N HIS A 93 -2.98 -17.83 23.02
CA HIS A 93 -1.93 -17.62 22.02
C HIS A 93 -0.69 -16.97 22.64
N HIS A 94 -0.90 -15.93 23.45
CA HIS A 94 0.19 -15.22 24.13
C HIS A 94 0.90 -16.11 25.17
N ALA A 95 0.16 -16.90 25.95
CA ALA A 95 0.75 -17.83 26.93
C ALA A 95 1.64 -18.90 26.26
N ILE A 96 1.21 -19.44 25.11
CA ILE A 96 2.00 -20.42 24.33
C ILE A 96 3.29 -19.78 23.81
N ARG A 97 3.20 -18.58 23.23
CA ARG A 97 4.35 -17.82 22.72
C ARG A 97 5.35 -17.54 23.86
N ALA A 98 4.86 -16.96 24.95
CA ALA A 98 5.67 -16.59 26.11
C ALA A 98 6.28 -17.78 26.88
N GLY A 99 5.97 -19.02 26.49
CA GLY A 99 6.51 -20.22 27.13
C GLY A 99 5.85 -20.57 28.46
N GLN A 100 4.73 -19.91 28.78
CA GLN A 100 3.96 -20.09 30.00
C GLN A 100 3.06 -21.34 29.86
N GLN A 101 3.69 -22.52 29.81
CA GLN A 101 3.01 -23.78 29.49
C GLN A 101 1.99 -24.19 30.55
N ARG A 102 2.22 -23.89 31.84
CA ARG A 102 1.25 -24.20 32.91
C ARG A 102 0.03 -23.30 32.79
N THR A 103 0.25 -22.03 32.46
CA THR A 103 -0.77 -21.01 32.25
C THR A 103 -1.59 -21.31 31.01
N ALA A 104 -0.97 -21.72 29.90
CA ALA A 104 -1.67 -22.15 28.70
C ALA A 104 -2.57 -23.37 28.97
N ILE A 105 -2.07 -24.37 29.70
CA ILE A 105 -2.86 -25.55 30.11
C ILE A 105 -4.01 -25.13 31.04
N TRP A 106 -3.76 -24.20 31.95
CA TRP A 106 -4.79 -23.66 32.83
C TRP A 106 -5.87 -22.91 32.03
N LEU A 107 -5.49 -22.05 31.09
CA LEU A 107 -6.41 -21.30 30.23
C LEU A 107 -7.31 -22.24 29.42
N LEU A 108 -6.75 -23.32 28.87
CA LEU A 108 -7.53 -24.38 28.20
C LEU A 108 -8.61 -24.94 29.14
N ALA A 109 -8.21 -25.36 30.34
CA ALA A 109 -9.14 -25.89 31.35
C ALA A 109 -10.21 -24.88 31.80
N HIS A 110 -10.02 -23.58 31.52
CA HIS A 110 -10.91 -22.49 31.92
C HIS A 110 -11.55 -21.78 30.72
N GLY A 111 -11.77 -22.50 29.61
CA GLY A 111 -12.65 -22.06 28.53
C GLY A 111 -11.97 -21.27 27.41
N ALA A 112 -10.64 -21.20 27.38
CA ALA A 112 -9.94 -20.75 26.18
C ALA A 112 -10.14 -21.75 25.03
N ASP A 113 -10.60 -21.29 23.88
CA ASP A 113 -10.85 -22.09 22.69
C ASP A 113 -9.55 -22.30 21.89
N PRO A 114 -8.99 -23.51 21.87
CA PRO A 114 -7.76 -23.79 21.12
C PRO A 114 -7.92 -23.78 19.59
N ARG A 115 -9.15 -23.72 19.08
CA ARG A 115 -9.43 -23.69 17.63
C ARG A 115 -9.46 -22.28 17.06
N LYS A 116 -9.52 -21.25 17.90
CA LYS A 116 -9.35 -19.87 17.44
C LYS A 116 -7.99 -19.74 16.77
N THR A 117 -7.99 -19.07 15.62
CA THR A 117 -6.75 -18.69 14.95
C THR A 117 -6.26 -17.36 15.49
N LEU A 118 -5.01 -17.03 15.20
CA LEU A 118 -4.54 -15.66 15.20
C LEU A 118 -5.46 -14.80 14.32
N GLN A 119 -5.77 -13.58 14.77
CA GLN A 119 -6.63 -12.68 14.01
C GLN A 119 -5.97 -12.34 12.67
N GLY A 120 -6.69 -12.52 11.56
CA GLY A 120 -6.14 -12.36 10.19
C GLY A 120 -5.21 -13.48 9.71
N GLY A 121 -4.93 -14.49 10.55
CA GLY A 121 -4.04 -15.60 10.25
C GLY A 121 -4.70 -16.97 10.33
N THR A 122 -3.90 -18.01 10.07
CA THR A 122 -4.32 -19.43 10.13
C THR A 122 -3.78 -20.18 11.35
N ASP A 123 -2.91 -19.55 12.14
CA ASP A 123 -2.23 -20.19 13.26
C ASP A 123 -3.19 -20.37 14.45
N THR A 124 -3.44 -21.62 14.87
CA THR A 124 -4.15 -21.97 16.11
C THR A 124 -3.20 -22.30 17.26
N ALA A 125 -3.74 -22.56 18.46
CA ALA A 125 -2.97 -23.06 19.60
C ALA A 125 -2.13 -24.31 19.28
N VAL A 126 -2.61 -25.21 18.41
CA VAL A 126 -1.87 -26.39 17.95
C VAL A 126 -0.65 -25.99 17.12
N THR A 127 -0.85 -25.12 16.13
CA THR A 127 0.23 -24.67 15.24
C THR A 127 1.31 -23.88 15.99
N LEU A 128 0.91 -23.02 16.94
CA LEU A 128 1.84 -22.29 17.80
C LEU A 128 2.57 -23.24 18.76
N GLY A 129 1.86 -24.24 19.31
CA GLY A 129 2.46 -25.26 20.15
C GLY A 129 3.57 -26.04 19.43
N VAL A 130 3.38 -26.34 18.13
CA VAL A 130 4.42 -26.94 17.28
C VAL A 130 5.55 -25.95 17.02
N ARG A 131 5.23 -24.74 16.55
CA ARG A 131 6.20 -23.69 16.18
C ARG A 131 7.15 -23.37 17.34
N TYR A 132 6.61 -23.17 18.54
CA TYR A 132 7.35 -22.81 19.74
C TYR A 132 7.76 -24.01 20.61
N LYS A 133 7.59 -25.25 20.12
CA LYS A 133 8.00 -26.49 20.81
C LYS A 133 7.44 -26.60 22.24
N ARG A 134 6.13 -26.40 22.40
CA ARG A 134 5.43 -26.44 23.69
C ARG A 134 4.81 -27.83 23.94
N GLU A 135 5.67 -28.81 24.18
CA GLU A 135 5.30 -30.23 24.27
C GLU A 135 4.18 -30.52 25.28
N LYS A 136 4.18 -29.86 26.45
CA LYS A 136 3.14 -30.08 27.47
C LYS A 136 1.78 -29.54 27.02
N VAL A 137 1.77 -28.42 26.31
CA VAL A 137 0.54 -27.83 25.75
C VAL A 137 0.01 -28.70 24.62
N LEU A 138 0.88 -29.19 23.72
CA LEU A 138 0.51 -30.12 22.65
C LEU A 138 -0.10 -31.42 23.20
N LEU A 139 0.46 -31.94 24.28
CA LEU A 139 -0.09 -33.10 24.97
C LEU A 139 -1.49 -32.81 25.51
N ALA A 140 -1.69 -31.66 26.16
CA ALA A 140 -2.99 -31.25 26.69
C ALA A 140 -4.05 -31.02 25.58
N LEU A 141 -3.66 -30.39 24.48
CA LEU A 141 -4.53 -30.19 23.30
C LEU A 141 -4.99 -31.53 22.71
N LYS A 142 -4.07 -32.48 22.59
CA LYS A 142 -4.37 -33.84 22.13
C LYS A 142 -5.28 -34.58 23.10
N SER A 143 -4.93 -34.62 24.39
CA SER A 143 -5.65 -35.43 25.38
C SER A 143 -7.06 -34.92 25.66
N THR A 144 -7.25 -33.60 25.66
CA THR A 144 -8.47 -32.97 26.15
C THR A 144 -9.41 -32.56 25.01
N TYR A 145 -8.87 -32.16 23.85
CA TYR A 145 -9.66 -31.63 22.74
C TYR A 145 -9.60 -32.49 21.48
N GLY A 146 -8.84 -33.60 21.49
CA GLY A 146 -8.58 -34.41 20.31
C GLY A 146 -7.83 -33.67 19.21
N LEU A 147 -7.26 -32.51 19.54
CA LEU A 147 -6.53 -31.66 18.59
C LEU A 147 -5.10 -32.14 18.50
N VAL A 148 -4.86 -32.95 17.48
CA VAL A 148 -3.51 -33.38 17.10
C VAL A 148 -2.94 -32.40 16.07
N PRO A 149 -1.61 -32.20 16.05
CA PRO A 149 -0.96 -31.60 14.89
C PRO A 149 -1.38 -32.38 13.65
N ASP A 150 -1.90 -31.69 12.65
CA ASP A 150 -2.24 -32.32 11.38
C ASP A 150 -0.94 -32.84 10.76
N THR A 151 -0.77 -34.16 10.77
CA THR A 151 0.41 -34.84 10.18
C THR A 151 0.25 -35.03 8.67
N THR A 152 -0.88 -34.62 8.11
CA THR A 152 -1.06 -34.52 6.66
C THR A 152 -0.22 -33.33 6.18
N PRO A 153 0.72 -33.51 5.24
CA PRO A 153 1.40 -32.35 4.67
C PRO A 153 0.33 -31.47 4.04
N ALA A 154 0.10 -30.30 4.65
CA ALA A 154 -0.85 -29.31 4.17
C ALA A 154 -0.58 -29.06 2.69
N SER A 155 -1.53 -29.43 1.84
CA SER A 155 -1.62 -28.86 0.51
C SER A 155 -1.90 -27.37 0.66
N SER A 156 -0.85 -26.58 0.47
CA SER A 156 -0.85 -25.21 -0.06
C SER A 156 -1.57 -24.10 0.70
N ALA A 157 -1.44 -24.04 2.02
CA ALA A 157 -0.94 -22.79 2.60
C ALA A 157 0.50 -23.10 3.03
N LYS A 158 1.46 -22.64 2.23
CA LYS A 158 2.88 -22.89 2.45
C LYS A 158 3.17 -22.48 3.91
N PRO A 159 3.62 -23.39 4.79
CA PRO A 159 4.22 -22.97 6.06
C PRO A 159 5.23 -21.88 5.70
N PRO A 160 5.35 -20.76 6.44
CA PRO A 160 6.48 -19.86 6.22
C PRO A 160 7.70 -20.79 6.22
N PRO A 161 8.45 -20.85 5.09
CA PRO A 161 9.45 -21.88 4.92
C PRO A 161 10.32 -21.83 6.17
N GLN A 162 10.44 -22.96 6.88
CA GLN A 162 11.35 -23.03 8.03
C GLN A 162 12.63 -22.33 7.60
N PRO A 163 13.14 -21.36 8.39
CA PRO A 163 14.31 -20.61 7.96
C PRO A 163 15.37 -21.62 7.56
N VAL A 164 15.69 -21.68 6.27
CA VAL A 164 16.82 -22.45 5.79
C VAL A 164 18.03 -21.81 6.47
N ASP A 165 18.50 -22.38 7.56
CA ASP A 165 19.64 -21.85 8.30
C ASP A 165 20.91 -22.58 7.84
N ALA A 166 22.07 -22.05 8.23
CA ALA A 166 23.35 -22.61 7.86
C ALA A 166 23.52 -24.07 8.33
N ARG A 167 22.85 -24.47 9.42
CA ARG A 167 22.95 -25.83 9.96
C ARG A 167 22.21 -26.84 9.11
N ARG A 168 20.99 -26.51 8.65
CA ARG A 168 20.21 -27.36 7.75
C ARG A 168 20.91 -27.56 6.41
N ILE A 169 21.43 -26.47 5.83
CA ILE A 169 22.17 -26.51 4.57
C ILE A 169 23.47 -27.33 4.71
N ALA A 170 24.20 -27.18 5.81
CA ALA A 170 25.44 -27.91 6.06
C ALA A 170 25.23 -29.43 6.25
N SER A 171 24.00 -29.88 6.51
CA SER A 171 23.65 -31.30 6.66
C SER A 171 23.22 -31.97 5.34
N LEU A 172 23.09 -31.21 4.25
CA LEU A 172 22.68 -31.76 2.96
C LEU A 172 23.82 -32.54 2.31
N THR A 173 23.47 -33.65 1.66
CA THR A 173 24.41 -34.49 0.89
C THR A 173 24.56 -34.03 -0.56
N PHE A 174 23.74 -33.06 -1.01
CA PHE A 174 23.75 -32.45 -2.33
C PHE A 174 23.79 -33.46 -3.49
N GLY A 175 22.69 -34.18 -3.68
CA GLY A 175 22.53 -35.17 -4.75
C GLY A 175 21.21 -35.05 -5.51
N SER A 176 20.34 -34.10 -5.15
CA SER A 176 19.02 -33.94 -5.73
C SER A 176 18.75 -32.48 -6.15
N PRO A 177 17.87 -32.25 -7.15
CA PRO A 177 17.41 -30.90 -7.51
C PRO A 177 16.76 -30.12 -6.35
N ALA A 178 16.21 -30.82 -5.34
CA ALA A 178 15.63 -30.22 -4.15
C ALA A 178 16.71 -29.60 -3.23
N ASP A 179 17.87 -30.25 -3.11
CA ASP A 179 19.01 -29.73 -2.34
C ASP A 179 19.60 -28.48 -2.99
N ASP A 180 19.73 -28.50 -4.33
CA ASP A 180 20.19 -27.34 -5.10
C ASP A 180 19.25 -26.14 -4.91
N LYS A 181 17.93 -26.39 -4.94
CA LYS A 181 16.92 -25.37 -4.69
C LYS A 181 17.04 -24.79 -3.27
N LEU A 182 17.25 -25.63 -2.26
CA LEU A 182 17.44 -25.17 -0.88
C LEU A 182 18.71 -24.31 -0.75
N ALA A 183 19.80 -24.67 -1.42
CA ALA A 183 21.00 -23.83 -1.48
C ALA A 183 20.71 -22.45 -2.09
N ARG A 184 20.00 -22.40 -3.23
CA ARG A 184 19.59 -21.12 -3.84
C ARG A 184 18.67 -20.31 -2.93
N ASP A 185 17.69 -20.93 -2.27
CA ASP A 185 16.81 -20.27 -1.30
C ASP A 185 17.58 -19.75 -0.06
N TYR A 186 18.69 -20.40 0.30
CA TYR A 186 19.62 -19.92 1.32
C TYR A 186 20.43 -18.70 0.84
N MET A 187 21.09 -18.81 -0.31
CA MET A 187 21.82 -17.71 -0.95
C MET A 187 20.95 -16.46 -1.03
N ARG A 188 19.72 -16.59 -1.56
CA ARG A 188 18.79 -15.48 -1.71
C ARG A 188 18.51 -14.76 -0.40
N ARG A 189 18.35 -15.49 0.69
CA ARG A 189 18.08 -14.88 2.01
C ARG A 189 19.31 -14.18 2.58
N VAL A 190 20.50 -14.72 2.34
CA VAL A 190 21.75 -14.01 2.68
C VAL A 190 21.92 -12.76 1.81
N ALA A 191 21.62 -12.84 0.50
CA ALA A 191 21.67 -11.70 -0.39
C ALA A 191 20.71 -10.57 0.05
N ILE A 192 19.48 -10.93 0.42
CA ILE A 192 18.49 -9.99 0.99
C ILE A 192 19.00 -9.35 2.28
N SER A 193 19.61 -10.10 3.21
CA SER A 193 20.11 -9.51 4.47
C SER A 193 21.21 -8.47 4.23
N VAL A 194 22.03 -8.64 3.18
CA VAL A 194 23.08 -7.69 2.80
C VAL A 194 22.52 -6.40 2.18
N THR A 195 21.29 -6.42 1.63
CA THR A 195 20.66 -5.31 0.86
C THR A 195 20.03 -4.18 1.68
N SER A 196 19.95 -4.29 3.01
CA SER A 196 19.36 -3.22 3.84
C SER A 196 20.07 -1.87 3.62
N TYR A 197 19.30 -0.81 3.33
CA TYR A 197 19.80 0.50 2.89
C TYR A 197 20.43 1.34 4.02
N ASN A 198 20.22 0.95 5.29
CA ASN A 198 20.83 1.61 6.45
C ASN A 198 21.01 0.63 7.62
N PRO A 199 21.97 -0.31 7.53
CA PRO A 199 22.16 -1.29 8.58
C PRO A 199 22.85 -0.62 9.78
N GLN A 200 22.20 -0.65 10.94
CA GLN A 200 22.89 -0.47 12.23
C GLN A 200 24.13 -1.39 12.28
N SER A 201 25.19 -1.00 12.99
CA SER A 201 26.48 -1.73 13.10
C SER A 201 26.29 -3.25 13.30
N ASP A 202 25.29 -3.60 14.11
CA ASP A 202 25.03 -4.96 14.58
C ASP A 202 24.42 -5.83 13.45
N ARG A 203 23.68 -5.21 12.51
CA ARG A 203 23.13 -5.88 11.32
C ARG A 203 24.20 -6.12 10.26
N THR A 204 25.24 -5.29 10.20
CA THR A 204 26.38 -5.48 9.29
C THR A 204 27.21 -6.69 9.68
N ALA A 205 27.59 -6.83 10.96
CA ALA A 205 28.33 -7.99 11.45
C ALA A 205 27.56 -9.30 11.23
N THR A 206 26.24 -9.29 11.44
CA THR A 206 25.37 -10.45 11.23
C THR A 206 25.33 -10.87 9.74
N SER A 207 25.27 -9.90 8.83
CA SER A 207 25.24 -10.16 7.39
C SER A 207 26.59 -10.70 6.87
N GLU A 208 27.70 -10.16 7.37
CA GLU A 208 29.05 -10.65 7.05
C GLU A 208 29.26 -12.09 7.55
N ALA A 209 28.78 -12.41 8.75
CA ALA A 209 28.81 -13.78 9.26
C ALA A 209 28.01 -14.75 8.37
N ALA A 210 26.85 -14.33 7.85
CA ALA A 210 26.04 -15.13 6.95
C ALA A 210 26.72 -15.34 5.57
N VAL A 211 27.38 -14.32 5.02
CA VAL A 211 28.19 -14.45 3.79
C VAL A 211 29.37 -15.40 4.02
N GLY A 212 30.03 -15.33 5.19
CA GLY A 212 31.10 -16.26 5.58
C GLY A 212 30.61 -17.70 5.67
N GLN A 213 29.41 -17.94 6.21
CA GLN A 213 28.80 -19.28 6.28
C GLN A 213 28.53 -19.86 4.89
N TRP A 214 27.99 -19.05 3.97
CA TRP A 214 27.84 -19.45 2.57
C TRP A 214 29.18 -19.77 1.92
N THR A 215 30.19 -18.92 2.10
CA THR A 215 31.52 -19.11 1.51
C THR A 215 32.15 -20.43 1.98
N ALA A 216 32.03 -20.74 3.28
CA ALA A 216 32.51 -21.99 3.85
C ALA A 216 31.75 -23.23 3.35
N LEU A 217 30.46 -23.09 3.05
CA LEU A 217 29.68 -24.15 2.41
C LEU A 217 30.12 -24.35 0.97
N ALA A 218 30.18 -23.29 0.17
CA ALA A 218 30.53 -23.33 -1.24
C ALA A 218 31.89 -24.02 -1.46
N ALA A 219 32.86 -23.75 -0.59
CA ALA A 219 34.18 -24.39 -0.61
C ALA A 219 34.17 -25.91 -0.35
N ARG A 220 33.09 -26.46 0.24
CA ARG A 220 32.94 -27.90 0.52
C ARG A 220 32.12 -28.64 -0.54
N LEU A 221 31.44 -27.91 -1.43
CA LEU A 221 30.63 -28.52 -2.47
C LEU A 221 31.54 -29.14 -3.55
N ASN A 222 31.09 -30.25 -4.12
CA ASN A 222 31.72 -30.78 -5.33
C ASN A 222 31.60 -29.71 -6.46
N PRO A 223 32.67 -29.45 -7.25
CA PRO A 223 32.65 -28.48 -8.34
C PRO A 223 31.47 -28.63 -9.31
N GLU A 224 31.06 -29.85 -9.64
CA GLU A 224 29.92 -30.11 -10.52
C GLU A 224 28.57 -29.73 -9.87
N VAL A 225 28.45 -29.96 -8.57
CA VAL A 225 27.27 -29.56 -7.78
C VAL A 225 27.21 -28.04 -7.68
N TYR A 226 28.33 -27.38 -7.38
CA TYR A 226 28.41 -25.92 -7.32
C TYR A 226 28.07 -25.30 -8.69
N ALA A 227 28.61 -25.84 -9.78
CA ALA A 227 28.29 -25.42 -11.14
C ALA A 227 26.78 -25.51 -11.43
N ARG A 228 26.12 -26.60 -11.02
CA ARG A 228 24.69 -26.83 -11.21
C ARG A 228 23.82 -25.91 -10.35
N ILE A 229 24.26 -25.58 -9.14
CA ILE A 229 23.59 -24.58 -8.28
C ILE A 229 23.65 -23.20 -8.93
N MET A 230 24.83 -22.84 -9.45
CA MET A 230 25.12 -21.53 -10.06
C MET A 230 24.61 -21.37 -11.49
N ASP A 231 24.19 -22.44 -12.19
CA ASP A 231 23.58 -22.33 -13.52
C ASP A 231 22.10 -21.89 -13.45
N ASP A 232 21.86 -20.80 -12.74
CA ASP A 232 20.57 -20.17 -12.48
C ASP A 232 20.77 -18.64 -12.37
N ASP A 233 19.93 -17.86 -13.05
CA ASP A 233 20.08 -16.39 -13.09
C ASP A 233 19.97 -15.76 -11.70
N GLN A 234 19.04 -16.24 -10.87
CA GLN A 234 18.86 -15.67 -9.53
C GLN A 234 20.06 -16.01 -8.65
N ALA A 235 20.59 -17.23 -8.72
CA ALA A 235 21.76 -17.64 -7.96
C ALA A 235 23.01 -16.79 -8.27
N VAL A 236 23.28 -16.52 -9.55
CA VAL A 236 24.42 -15.66 -9.97
C VAL A 236 24.22 -14.23 -9.50
N SER A 237 23.00 -13.68 -9.66
CA SER A 237 22.65 -12.35 -9.17
C SER A 237 22.83 -12.23 -7.66
N ASP A 238 22.34 -13.22 -6.89
CA ASP A 238 22.43 -13.27 -5.44
C ASP A 238 23.89 -13.38 -4.96
N LEU A 239 24.71 -14.21 -5.62
CA LEU A 239 26.14 -14.33 -5.31
C LEU A 239 26.84 -12.97 -5.45
N VAL A 240 26.64 -12.28 -6.57
CA VAL A 240 27.22 -10.95 -6.80
C VAL A 240 26.73 -9.95 -5.74
N LEU A 241 25.44 -9.98 -5.42
CA LEU A 241 24.82 -9.09 -4.44
C LEU A 241 25.37 -9.31 -3.02
N MET A 242 25.58 -10.56 -2.61
CA MET A 242 26.18 -10.92 -1.32
C MET A 242 27.59 -10.35 -1.14
N HIS A 243 28.38 -10.32 -2.22
CA HIS A 243 29.78 -9.87 -2.21
C HIS A 243 29.96 -8.40 -2.64
N SER A 244 28.86 -7.66 -2.83
CA SER A 244 28.86 -6.25 -3.26
C SER A 244 29.49 -5.24 -2.28
N ARG A 245 30.00 -5.68 -1.13
CA ARG A 245 30.70 -4.83 -0.14
C ARG A 245 32.23 -4.90 -0.25
N SER A 246 32.78 -5.87 -0.98
CA SER A 246 34.23 -6.08 -1.07
C SER A 246 34.63 -6.58 -2.45
N ALA A 247 35.48 -5.82 -3.16
CA ALA A 247 36.01 -6.23 -4.46
C ALA A 247 36.81 -7.54 -4.38
N ALA A 248 37.61 -7.72 -3.32
CA ALA A 248 38.34 -8.97 -3.10
C ALA A 248 37.40 -10.16 -2.83
N GLY A 249 36.32 -9.93 -2.08
CA GLY A 249 35.29 -10.95 -1.84
C GLY A 249 34.56 -11.33 -3.13
N LEU A 250 34.22 -10.34 -3.96
CA LEU A 250 33.57 -10.56 -5.26
C LEU A 250 34.50 -11.31 -6.23
N ASP A 251 35.78 -10.94 -6.27
CA ASP A 251 36.79 -11.59 -7.11
C ASP A 251 36.96 -13.07 -6.75
N ALA A 252 37.06 -13.38 -5.45
CA ALA A 252 37.15 -14.74 -4.96
C ALA A 252 35.88 -15.55 -5.28
N ALA A 253 34.69 -14.95 -5.11
CA ALA A 253 33.42 -15.59 -5.40
C ALA A 253 33.27 -15.92 -6.89
N LEU A 254 33.54 -14.95 -7.78
CA LEU A 254 33.42 -15.14 -9.23
C LEU A 254 34.47 -16.10 -9.78
N SER A 255 35.69 -16.11 -9.23
CA SER A 255 36.74 -17.08 -9.58
C SER A 255 36.33 -18.52 -9.29
N GLY A 256 35.44 -18.73 -8.32
CA GLY A 256 34.88 -20.04 -8.00
C GLY A 256 33.79 -20.52 -8.97
N VAL A 257 33.19 -19.62 -9.76
CA VAL A 257 32.12 -19.96 -10.71
C VAL A 257 32.73 -20.42 -12.03
N PRO A 258 32.32 -21.59 -12.58
CA PRO A 258 32.84 -22.06 -13.86
C PRO A 258 32.59 -21.06 -15.00
N ALA A 259 33.60 -20.78 -15.81
CA ALA A 259 33.52 -19.84 -16.93
C ALA A 259 32.34 -20.11 -17.90
N PRO A 260 31.99 -21.37 -18.26
CA PRO A 260 30.82 -21.63 -19.12
C PRO A 260 29.48 -21.22 -18.47
N VAL A 261 29.38 -21.27 -17.14
CA VAL A 261 28.19 -20.81 -16.41
C VAL A 261 28.12 -19.28 -16.47
N LEU A 262 29.21 -18.59 -16.14
CA LEU A 262 29.27 -17.12 -16.25
C LEU A 262 28.96 -16.64 -17.67
N GLN A 263 29.43 -17.34 -18.70
CA GLN A 263 29.14 -17.01 -20.10
C GLN A 263 27.64 -17.09 -20.44
N ARG A 264 26.92 -18.09 -19.91
CA ARG A 264 25.46 -18.20 -20.09
C ARG A 264 24.67 -17.21 -19.24
N ARG A 265 25.25 -16.75 -18.12
CA ARG A 265 24.58 -15.99 -17.06
C ARG A 265 25.13 -14.56 -16.90
N VAL A 266 25.73 -14.00 -17.96
CA VAL A 266 26.35 -12.68 -17.95
C VAL A 266 25.40 -11.57 -17.46
N ASN A 267 24.17 -11.54 -17.96
CA ASN A 267 23.19 -10.51 -17.63
C ASN A 267 22.76 -10.59 -16.15
N ALA A 268 22.65 -11.81 -15.60
CA ALA A 268 22.33 -12.04 -14.20
C ALA A 268 23.43 -11.52 -13.25
N ALA A 269 24.70 -11.69 -13.63
CA ALA A 269 25.81 -11.16 -12.83
C ALA A 269 25.81 -9.63 -12.80
N VAL A 270 25.53 -8.98 -13.94
CA VAL A 270 25.33 -7.51 -13.99
C VAL A 270 24.14 -7.08 -13.14
N ARG A 271 23.01 -7.78 -13.23
CA ARG A 271 21.80 -7.50 -12.46
C ARG A 271 22.10 -7.44 -10.95
N GLY A 272 22.93 -8.35 -10.43
CA GLY A 272 23.30 -8.39 -9.02
C GLY A 272 23.97 -7.11 -8.50
N LEU A 273 24.91 -6.52 -9.25
CA LEU A 273 25.48 -5.22 -8.87
C LEU A 273 24.54 -4.06 -9.21
N ALA A 274 23.89 -4.08 -10.37
CA ALA A 274 23.03 -3.00 -10.84
C ALA A 274 21.87 -2.70 -9.87
N GLN A 275 21.36 -3.72 -9.17
CA GLN A 275 20.34 -3.57 -8.12
C GLN A 275 20.76 -2.67 -6.95
N ARG A 276 22.06 -2.57 -6.65
CA ARG A 276 22.61 -1.67 -5.61
C ARG A 276 23.23 -0.40 -6.17
N ALA A 277 23.34 -0.31 -7.50
CA ALA A 277 23.85 0.86 -8.15
C ALA A 277 22.83 1.99 -7.96
N ALA A 278 23.21 2.97 -7.17
CA ALA A 278 22.43 4.16 -6.90
C ALA A 278 23.36 5.33 -6.68
N LEU A 279 22.91 6.51 -7.09
CA LEU A 279 23.46 7.76 -6.62
C LEU A 279 22.81 8.06 -5.26
N LEU A 280 23.62 8.06 -4.21
CA LEU A 280 23.24 8.44 -2.86
C LEU A 280 23.50 9.95 -2.77
N GLY A 281 22.47 10.77 -3.00
CA GLY A 281 22.57 12.21 -3.28
C GLY A 281 23.69 12.97 -2.55
N SER A 282 24.32 13.91 -3.24
CA SER A 282 25.38 14.78 -2.70
C SER A 282 24.90 16.22 -2.55
N SER A 283 25.26 16.86 -1.43
CA SER A 283 25.13 18.32 -1.27
C SER A 283 26.49 18.95 -0.99
N GLY A 284 26.76 20.10 -1.61
CA GLY A 284 27.95 20.91 -1.34
C GLY A 284 29.25 20.33 -1.91
N ASP A 285 30.35 20.44 -1.14
CA ASP A 285 31.70 20.06 -1.57
C ASP A 285 31.97 18.54 -1.59
N ALA A 286 31.01 17.72 -1.15
CA ALA A 286 31.16 16.27 -1.12
C ALA A 286 31.08 15.68 -2.54
N LEU A 287 32.00 14.78 -2.86
CA LEU A 287 31.88 13.95 -4.07
C LEU A 287 30.54 13.18 -4.04
N PRO A 288 29.89 12.95 -5.20
CA PRO A 288 28.70 12.12 -5.30
C PRO A 288 28.99 10.77 -4.66
N ALA A 289 28.22 10.44 -3.62
CA ALA A 289 28.30 9.14 -3.01
C ALA A 289 27.53 8.17 -3.91
N TYR A 290 28.21 7.18 -4.44
CA TYR A 290 27.57 6.07 -5.15
C TYR A 290 27.48 4.88 -4.21
N GLY A 291 26.40 4.12 -4.31
CA GLY A 291 26.14 2.98 -3.42
C GLY A 291 27.16 1.83 -3.53
N LEU A 292 28.02 1.84 -4.55
CA LEU A 292 29.03 0.82 -4.81
C LEU A 292 30.38 1.46 -5.15
N ALA A 293 31.47 0.89 -4.65
CA ALA A 293 32.82 1.30 -5.02
C ALA A 293 33.14 0.96 -6.49
N PRO A 294 33.95 1.78 -7.20
CA PRO A 294 34.29 1.53 -8.61
C PRO A 294 34.94 0.16 -8.86
N GLU A 295 35.74 -0.31 -7.92
CA GLU A 295 36.49 -1.57 -8.07
C GLU A 295 35.62 -2.83 -8.10
N LEU A 296 34.38 -2.75 -7.64
CA LEU A 296 33.42 -3.84 -7.77
C LEU A 296 33.02 -4.03 -9.24
N TRP A 297 32.78 -2.94 -9.97
CA TRP A 297 32.46 -2.98 -11.40
C TRP A 297 33.65 -3.46 -12.21
N ARG A 298 34.85 -2.91 -11.96
CA ARG A 298 36.08 -3.37 -12.63
C ARG A 298 36.35 -4.85 -12.36
N THR A 299 36.10 -5.32 -11.14
CA THR A 299 36.21 -6.75 -10.79
C THR A 299 35.19 -7.58 -11.56
N LEU A 300 33.91 -7.18 -11.58
CA LEU A 300 32.89 -7.89 -12.34
C LEU A 300 33.26 -7.98 -13.83
N TRP A 301 33.58 -6.86 -14.48
CA TRP A 301 33.90 -6.83 -15.91
C TRP A 301 35.16 -7.61 -16.32
N ARG A 302 36.07 -7.90 -15.38
CA ARG A 302 37.22 -8.78 -15.63
C ARG A 302 36.83 -10.25 -15.76
N HIS A 303 35.76 -10.67 -15.08
CA HIS A 303 35.28 -12.07 -15.10
C HIS A 303 34.23 -12.35 -16.17
N LEU A 304 33.57 -11.31 -16.69
CA LEU A 304 32.49 -11.47 -17.66
C LEU A 304 32.98 -11.44 -19.11
N PRO A 305 32.50 -12.36 -19.98
CA PRO A 305 32.75 -12.25 -21.42
C PRO A 305 32.05 -11.02 -22.02
N ARG A 306 32.64 -10.48 -23.08
CA ARG A 306 32.15 -9.30 -23.82
C ARG A 306 31.73 -9.67 -25.24
N PRO A 307 30.77 -8.95 -25.86
CA PRO A 307 30.00 -7.85 -25.29
C PRO A 307 28.90 -8.32 -24.33
N ILE A 308 28.55 -7.46 -23.36
CA ILE A 308 27.48 -7.68 -22.39
C ILE A 308 26.21 -6.95 -22.85
N ASP A 309 25.05 -7.59 -22.70
CA ASP A 309 23.74 -6.98 -22.99
C ASP A 309 23.20 -6.25 -21.75
N TYR A 310 23.03 -4.94 -21.88
CA TYR A 310 22.54 -4.06 -20.81
C TYR A 310 21.08 -3.63 -21.01
N THR A 311 20.31 -4.31 -21.86
CA THR A 311 18.92 -3.91 -22.18
C THR A 311 18.01 -3.85 -20.95
N GLU A 312 18.25 -4.66 -19.93
CA GLU A 312 17.52 -4.60 -18.64
C GLU A 312 17.86 -3.37 -17.78
N TRP A 313 19.00 -2.74 -18.03
CA TRP A 313 19.52 -1.61 -17.23
C TRP A 313 19.90 -0.43 -18.13
N PRO A 314 18.93 0.13 -18.87
CA PRO A 314 19.21 1.20 -19.82
C PRO A 314 19.77 2.45 -19.14
N SER A 315 19.56 2.64 -17.83
CA SER A 315 20.03 3.78 -17.04
C SER A 315 21.27 3.52 -16.17
N LEU A 316 22.00 2.44 -16.43
CA LEU A 316 23.14 2.05 -15.59
C LEU A 316 24.22 3.15 -15.51
N ALA A 317 24.44 3.90 -16.60
CA ALA A 317 25.44 4.98 -16.60
C ALA A 317 25.15 6.05 -15.54
N GLY A 318 23.89 6.43 -15.32
CA GLY A 318 23.50 7.36 -14.27
C GLY A 318 23.66 6.84 -12.84
N ARG A 319 23.79 5.51 -12.67
CA ARG A 319 23.83 4.85 -11.37
C ARG A 319 25.25 4.48 -10.90
N ILE A 320 26.26 4.76 -11.72
CA ILE A 320 27.67 4.46 -11.44
C ILE A 320 28.54 5.70 -11.66
N GLN A 321 29.77 5.65 -11.16
CA GLN A 321 30.71 6.76 -11.25
C GLN A 321 31.08 7.10 -12.71
N PRO A 322 31.19 8.39 -13.09
CA PRO A 322 31.54 8.79 -14.45
C PRO A 322 32.89 8.27 -14.95
N GLU A 323 33.84 8.04 -14.05
CA GLU A 323 35.15 7.44 -14.37
C GLU A 323 35.03 6.02 -14.96
N LEU A 324 33.93 5.32 -14.68
CA LEU A 324 33.66 3.98 -15.19
C LEU A 324 32.99 3.98 -16.56
N TRP A 325 32.48 5.12 -17.06
CA TRP A 325 31.70 5.14 -18.29
C TRP A 325 32.50 4.62 -19.49
N GLY A 326 33.79 4.97 -19.61
CA GLY A 326 34.64 4.44 -20.68
C GLY A 326 34.72 2.92 -20.67
N GLU A 327 34.86 2.32 -19.49
CA GLU A 327 34.90 0.86 -19.31
C GLU A 327 33.52 0.22 -19.55
N LEU A 328 32.44 0.87 -19.12
CA LEU A 328 31.05 0.45 -19.38
C LEU A 328 30.74 0.41 -20.88
N PHE A 329 31.12 1.43 -21.64
CA PHE A 329 30.93 1.41 -23.09
C PHE A 329 31.82 0.34 -23.75
N ALA A 330 33.05 0.15 -23.26
CA ALA A 330 33.94 -0.91 -23.73
C ALA A 330 33.48 -2.33 -23.34
N SER A 331 32.55 -2.48 -22.40
CA SER A 331 31.97 -3.78 -22.03
C SER A 331 30.78 -4.19 -22.90
N GLY A 332 30.18 -3.25 -23.65
CA GLY A 332 29.05 -3.52 -24.55
C GLY A 332 27.82 -2.63 -24.34
N TYR A 333 27.86 -1.67 -23.40
CA TYR A 333 26.74 -0.76 -23.16
C TYR A 333 26.42 0.09 -24.40
N ALA A 334 25.20 -0.06 -24.92
CA ALA A 334 24.80 0.53 -26.19
C ALA A 334 24.00 1.84 -26.06
N ASN A 335 23.48 2.17 -24.87
CA ASN A 335 22.62 3.34 -24.72
C ASN A 335 23.43 4.65 -24.74
N ARG A 336 23.27 5.42 -25.82
CA ARG A 336 23.95 6.69 -26.06
C ARG A 336 23.08 7.92 -25.83
N ASP A 337 21.83 7.71 -25.38
CA ASP A 337 20.89 8.77 -25.09
C ASP A 337 21.04 9.21 -23.62
N ALA A 338 21.49 10.44 -23.38
CA ALA A 338 21.75 10.94 -22.03
C ALA A 338 20.49 10.95 -21.14
N ASN A 339 19.29 11.14 -21.70
CA ASN A 339 18.06 11.18 -20.91
C ASN A 339 17.77 9.81 -20.28
N THR A 340 17.77 8.76 -21.09
CA THR A 340 17.50 7.39 -20.63
C THR A 340 18.70 6.74 -19.94
N ALA A 341 19.93 7.09 -20.33
CA ALA A 341 21.15 6.53 -19.76
C ALA A 341 21.53 7.13 -18.41
N LEU A 342 21.36 8.44 -18.23
CA LEU A 342 21.76 9.15 -17.01
C LEU A 342 20.61 9.34 -16.02
N GLN A 343 19.35 9.34 -16.49
CA GLN A 343 18.16 9.63 -15.67
C GLN A 343 18.39 10.86 -14.78
N CYS A 344 18.22 10.75 -13.46
CA CYS A 344 18.33 11.86 -12.52
C CYS A 344 19.76 12.21 -12.09
N ALA A 345 20.77 11.45 -12.52
CA ALA A 345 22.13 11.66 -12.07
C ALA A 345 22.65 13.11 -12.29
N PRO A 346 22.40 13.77 -13.43
CA PRO A 346 22.82 15.16 -13.61
C PRO A 346 22.17 16.16 -12.63
N ALA A 347 20.91 15.91 -12.25
CA ALA A 347 20.19 16.74 -11.29
C ALA A 347 20.71 16.54 -9.85
N GLU A 348 21.04 15.30 -9.49
CA GLU A 348 21.39 14.89 -8.12
C GLU A 348 22.89 15.05 -7.77
N MET A 349 23.79 15.01 -8.75
CA MET A 349 25.24 15.20 -8.52
C MET A 349 25.54 16.60 -7.94
N GLY A 350 26.57 16.76 -7.10
CA GLY A 350 27.06 18.09 -6.71
C GLY A 350 27.68 18.84 -7.89
N ALA A 351 27.77 20.17 -7.83
CA ALA A 351 28.24 20.97 -8.97
C ALA A 351 29.66 20.61 -9.42
N LYS A 352 30.61 20.46 -8.49
CA LYS A 352 32.00 20.10 -8.81
C LYS A 352 32.13 18.76 -9.53
N ALA A 353 31.38 17.76 -9.09
CA ALA A 353 31.41 16.44 -9.72
C ALA A 353 30.73 16.44 -11.08
N PHE A 354 29.65 17.21 -11.22
CA PHE A 354 29.01 17.46 -12.51
C PHE A 354 29.98 18.10 -13.51
N GLU A 355 30.67 19.17 -13.10
CA GLU A 355 31.68 19.86 -13.93
C GLU A 355 32.81 18.92 -14.36
N ALA A 356 33.32 18.10 -13.43
CA ALA A 356 34.36 17.11 -13.71
C ALA A 356 33.88 16.01 -14.67
N ALA A 357 32.61 15.60 -14.59
CA ALA A 357 32.02 14.59 -15.45
C ALA A 357 31.66 15.11 -16.85
N TRP A 358 31.46 16.43 -17.01
CA TRP A 358 30.95 17.03 -18.24
C TRP A 358 31.72 16.69 -19.52
N PRO A 359 33.08 16.71 -19.56
CA PRO A 359 33.82 16.34 -20.76
C PRO A 359 33.57 14.89 -21.19
N VAL A 360 33.53 13.96 -20.22
CA VAL A 360 33.25 12.54 -20.49
C VAL A 360 31.78 12.37 -20.90
N MET A 361 30.87 13.12 -20.29
CA MET A 361 29.45 13.12 -20.65
C MET A 361 29.24 13.51 -22.12
N LEU A 362 29.88 14.60 -22.58
CA LEU A 362 29.83 15.02 -23.98
C LEU A 362 30.46 14.00 -24.93
N ALA A 363 31.54 13.34 -24.51
CA ALA A 363 32.21 12.33 -25.33
C ALA A 363 31.35 11.07 -25.53
N GLN A 364 30.55 10.70 -24.53
CA GLN A 364 29.80 9.45 -24.53
C GLN A 364 28.33 9.61 -24.98
N PHE A 365 27.72 10.79 -24.80
CA PHE A 365 26.31 11.05 -25.05
C PHE A 365 26.13 12.26 -25.98
N GLY A 366 25.78 12.00 -27.25
CA GLY A 366 25.71 13.04 -28.28
C GLY A 366 24.64 14.12 -28.03
N ASN A 367 23.59 13.80 -27.27
CA ASN A 367 22.51 14.73 -26.93
C ASN A 367 22.64 15.36 -25.54
N ALA A 368 23.75 15.16 -24.82
CA ALA A 368 23.91 15.67 -23.46
C ALA A 368 23.75 17.19 -23.36
N ARG A 369 24.17 17.96 -24.38
CA ARG A 369 23.99 19.43 -24.39
C ARG A 369 22.52 19.87 -24.35
N ASP A 370 21.63 19.05 -24.90
CA ASP A 370 20.21 19.36 -25.00
C ASP A 370 19.42 18.76 -23.83
N THR A 371 19.76 17.54 -23.40
CA THR A 371 18.97 16.81 -22.39
C THR A 371 19.35 17.10 -20.96
N VAL A 372 20.64 17.34 -20.67
CA VAL A 372 21.12 17.53 -19.29
C VAL A 372 20.55 18.78 -18.62
N PRO A 373 20.46 19.95 -19.28
CA PRO A 373 19.77 21.11 -18.70
C PRO A 373 18.31 20.82 -18.35
N ILE A 374 17.62 20.03 -19.20
CA ILE A 374 16.22 19.62 -18.97
C ILE A 374 16.11 18.78 -17.70
N THR A 375 17.02 17.83 -17.50
CA THR A 375 17.06 17.00 -16.28
C THR A 375 17.35 17.83 -15.03
N ILE A 376 18.33 18.74 -15.05
CA ILE A 376 18.70 19.57 -13.89
C ILE A 376 17.53 20.46 -13.44
N LEU A 377 16.73 20.94 -14.40
CA LEU A 377 15.59 21.82 -14.15
C LEU A 377 14.25 21.08 -14.09
N SER A 378 14.25 19.74 -14.02
CA SER A 378 13.01 18.93 -14.09
C SER A 378 12.00 19.30 -13.00
N GLN A 379 12.46 19.61 -11.78
CA GLN A 379 11.59 20.02 -10.67
C GLN A 379 10.79 21.30 -10.95
N PHE A 380 11.29 22.18 -11.83
CA PHE A 380 10.64 23.43 -12.20
C PHE A 380 9.92 23.34 -13.55
N ARG A 381 9.83 22.13 -14.11
CA ARG A 381 9.31 21.89 -15.45
C ARG A 381 8.05 21.03 -15.38
N LEU A 382 7.14 21.21 -16.34
CA LEU A 382 6.13 20.21 -16.64
C LEU A 382 6.83 18.96 -17.20
N ILE A 383 6.73 17.83 -16.51
CA ILE A 383 7.48 16.62 -16.90
C ILE A 383 6.67 15.83 -17.92
N GLY A 384 7.16 15.72 -19.16
CA GLY A 384 6.55 14.88 -20.19
C GLY A 384 6.82 13.38 -20.03
N SER A 385 6.42 12.61 -21.03
CA SER A 385 6.40 11.14 -20.96
C SER A 385 7.79 10.49 -20.87
N GLN A 386 8.83 11.21 -21.31
CA GLN A 386 10.19 10.68 -21.47
C GLN A 386 11.16 11.07 -20.35
N TYR A 387 10.77 11.96 -19.43
CA TYR A 387 11.68 12.51 -18.43
C TYR A 387 11.29 12.01 -17.02
N PRO A 388 12.27 11.61 -16.20
CA PRO A 388 12.02 11.27 -14.81
C PRO A 388 11.79 12.52 -13.95
N ASP A 389 10.99 12.39 -12.90
CA ASP A 389 10.96 13.36 -11.80
C ASP A 389 12.18 13.13 -10.92
N CYS A 390 13.00 14.17 -10.73
CA CYS A 390 14.30 14.06 -10.12
C CYS A 390 14.38 14.91 -8.87
N ALA A 391 14.89 14.32 -7.80
CA ALA A 391 15.37 15.12 -6.68
C ALA A 391 16.53 15.99 -7.17
N THR A 392 16.51 17.28 -6.86
CA THR A 392 17.63 18.15 -7.22
C THR A 392 18.65 18.22 -6.09
N SER A 393 19.91 18.42 -6.48
CA SER A 393 20.95 18.90 -5.57
C SER A 393 20.54 20.22 -4.89
N SER A 394 21.38 20.71 -3.96
CA SER A 394 21.14 22.00 -3.30
C SER A 394 20.91 23.14 -4.29
N GLU A 395 20.21 24.21 -3.87
CA GLU A 395 19.99 25.40 -4.71
C GLU A 395 21.34 26.00 -5.17
N ALA A 396 22.35 26.01 -4.29
CA ALA A 396 23.71 26.46 -4.62
C ALA A 396 24.38 25.59 -5.71
N ASP A 397 24.26 24.26 -5.60
CA ASP A 397 24.79 23.34 -6.62
C ASP A 397 24.08 23.55 -7.96
N THR A 398 22.75 23.67 -7.93
CA THR A 398 21.94 23.90 -9.12
C THR A 398 22.34 25.21 -9.80
N HIS A 399 22.50 26.28 -9.03
CA HIS A 399 22.97 27.57 -9.53
C HIS A 399 24.33 27.46 -10.25
N ALA A 400 25.30 26.82 -9.61
CA ALA A 400 26.65 26.64 -10.16
C ALA A 400 26.64 25.82 -11.47
N LYS A 401 25.90 24.71 -11.51
CA LYS A 401 25.75 23.89 -12.73
C LYS A 401 25.17 24.67 -13.90
N LEU A 402 24.15 25.51 -13.66
CA LEU A 402 23.50 26.30 -14.71
C LEU A 402 24.45 27.36 -15.29
N LEU A 403 25.22 28.05 -14.43
CA LEU A 403 26.25 28.98 -14.88
C LEU A 403 27.36 28.28 -15.68
N PHE A 404 27.80 27.11 -15.20
CA PHE A 404 28.76 26.30 -15.94
C PHE A 404 28.19 25.88 -17.31
N LEU A 405 26.98 25.34 -17.39
CA LEU A 405 26.33 24.95 -18.65
C LEU A 405 26.21 26.12 -19.62
N ALA A 406 25.85 27.31 -19.14
CA ALA A 406 25.84 28.52 -19.95
C ALA A 406 27.23 28.84 -20.51
N SER A 407 28.28 28.74 -19.69
CA SER A 407 29.68 28.91 -20.15
C SER A 407 30.13 27.89 -21.19
N GLN A 408 29.55 26.68 -21.17
CA GLN A 408 29.82 25.59 -22.11
C GLN A 408 28.98 25.67 -23.40
N GLY A 409 28.15 26.72 -23.55
CA GLY A 409 27.26 26.87 -24.70
C GLY A 409 26.09 25.87 -24.73
N ALA A 410 25.72 25.33 -23.56
CA ALA A 410 24.56 24.45 -23.38
C ALA A 410 23.32 25.18 -22.84
N ALA A 411 23.36 26.51 -22.77
CA ALA A 411 22.18 27.33 -22.49
C ALA A 411 21.28 27.43 -23.72
N ARG A 412 20.12 26.79 -23.66
CA ARG A 412 19.07 26.84 -24.68
C ARG A 412 17.71 26.96 -23.99
N PRO A 413 16.72 27.63 -24.63
CA PRO A 413 15.34 27.64 -24.14
C PRO A 413 14.81 26.23 -23.91
N ILE A 414 14.28 25.97 -22.71
CA ILE A 414 13.68 24.70 -22.30
C ILE A 414 12.17 24.85 -22.27
N ARG A 415 11.50 24.01 -23.06
CA ARG A 415 10.03 23.93 -23.12
C ARG A 415 9.45 23.46 -21.78
N GLY A 416 8.38 24.10 -21.34
CA GLY A 416 7.64 23.74 -20.13
C GLY A 416 8.30 24.13 -18.80
N LEU A 417 9.39 24.92 -18.84
CA LEU A 417 10.04 25.45 -17.65
C LEU A 417 9.23 26.64 -17.08
N ASP A 418 8.82 26.56 -15.83
CA ASP A 418 8.02 27.59 -15.17
C ASP A 418 8.90 28.58 -14.40
N ALA A 419 9.11 29.75 -15.00
CA ALA A 419 9.87 30.84 -14.41
C ALA A 419 9.23 31.41 -13.12
N LYS A 420 7.90 31.37 -12.99
CA LYS A 420 7.21 31.86 -11.77
C LYS A 420 7.48 30.93 -10.61
N ARG A 421 7.44 29.62 -10.85
CA ARG A 421 7.79 28.61 -9.84
C ARG A 421 9.24 28.72 -9.41
N VAL A 422 10.17 28.90 -10.34
CA VAL A 422 11.58 29.19 -9.99
C VAL A 422 11.65 30.43 -9.09
N ALA A 423 10.94 31.51 -9.43
CA ALA A 423 10.93 32.73 -8.62
C ALA A 423 10.22 32.58 -7.26
N ALA A 424 9.28 31.65 -7.13
CA ALA A 424 8.56 31.37 -5.88
C ALA A 424 9.38 30.47 -4.95
N ASP A 425 9.90 29.37 -5.49
CA ASP A 425 10.49 28.26 -4.73
C ASP A 425 12.02 28.38 -4.59
N ALA A 426 12.70 29.04 -5.54
CA ALA A 426 14.17 29.08 -5.64
C ALA A 426 14.69 30.42 -6.20
N LYS A 427 14.43 31.50 -5.46
CA LYS A 427 14.76 32.89 -5.89
C LYS A 427 16.21 33.09 -6.30
N SER A 428 17.16 32.39 -5.69
CA SER A 428 18.58 32.56 -6.02
C SER A 428 18.94 31.97 -7.38
N LEU A 429 18.12 31.05 -7.92
CA LEU A 429 18.32 30.46 -9.24
C LEU A 429 17.89 31.37 -10.39
N VAL A 430 17.02 32.35 -10.16
CA VAL A 430 16.41 33.17 -11.23
C VAL A 430 17.44 33.74 -12.22
N PRO A 431 18.58 34.32 -11.80
CA PRO A 431 19.58 34.84 -12.73
C PRO A 431 20.22 33.74 -13.60
N ALA A 432 20.52 32.57 -13.00
CA ALA A 432 21.15 31.45 -13.70
C ALA A 432 20.18 30.69 -14.61
N VAL A 433 18.88 30.72 -14.31
CA VAL A 433 17.83 30.08 -15.11
C VAL A 433 17.43 30.92 -16.32
N SER A 434 17.60 32.24 -16.28
CA SER A 434 17.15 33.16 -17.34
C SER A 434 17.52 32.74 -18.78
N PRO A 435 18.74 32.22 -19.08
CA PRO A 435 19.10 31.76 -20.43
C PRO A 435 18.34 30.51 -20.91
N PHE A 436 17.70 29.78 -20.00
CA PHE A 436 16.94 28.56 -20.26
C PHE A 436 15.43 28.80 -20.35
N ILE A 437 14.96 30.00 -20.01
CA ILE A 437 13.53 30.33 -20.08
C ILE A 437 13.13 30.48 -21.55
N ASP A 438 12.12 29.74 -21.95
CA ASP A 438 11.49 29.90 -23.24
C ASP A 438 10.45 31.03 -23.23
N ASN A 439 10.81 32.16 -23.84
CA ASN A 439 9.95 33.33 -23.98
C ASN A 439 9.12 33.32 -25.27
N THR A 440 9.06 32.18 -25.98
CA THR A 440 8.22 32.06 -27.17
C THR A 440 6.76 32.25 -26.78
N ALA A 441 6.09 33.23 -27.38
CA ALA A 441 4.67 33.46 -27.14
C ALA A 441 3.85 32.20 -27.50
N SER A 442 2.95 31.79 -26.59
CA SER A 442 2.04 30.68 -26.86
C SER A 442 1.23 30.96 -28.13
N GLY A 443 1.35 30.07 -29.11
CA GLY A 443 0.57 30.12 -30.34
C GLY A 443 -0.92 29.84 -30.08
N LYS A 444 -1.70 29.76 -31.16
CA LYS A 444 -3.08 29.24 -31.05
C LYS A 444 -3.04 27.81 -30.51
N PRO A 445 -3.93 27.44 -29.57
CA PRO A 445 -3.94 26.08 -29.04
C PRO A 445 -4.30 25.09 -30.15
N ARG A 446 -3.44 24.08 -30.33
CA ARG A 446 -3.68 22.91 -31.18
C ARG A 446 -4.77 22.03 -30.59
N LEU A 447 -4.67 21.68 -29.30
CA LEU A 447 -5.69 20.90 -28.58
C LEU A 447 -6.72 21.83 -27.93
N VAL A 448 -8.00 21.63 -28.22
CA VAL A 448 -9.10 22.41 -27.66
C VAL A 448 -10.19 21.52 -27.06
N ASP A 449 -10.97 22.05 -26.10
CA ASP A 449 -12.13 21.35 -25.53
C ASP A 449 -13.04 20.82 -26.63
N ALA A 450 -13.45 19.56 -26.51
CA ALA A 450 -14.45 18.98 -27.38
C ALA A 450 -15.73 18.70 -26.58
N GLN A 451 -16.89 18.96 -27.17
CA GLN A 451 -18.16 18.56 -26.54
C GLN A 451 -18.40 17.07 -26.71
N ALA A 452 -18.98 16.46 -25.67
CA ALA A 452 -19.48 15.11 -25.75
C ALA A 452 -20.81 15.07 -26.53
N ASN A 453 -20.90 14.15 -27.48
CA ASN A 453 -21.97 13.86 -28.42
C ASN A 453 -22.65 12.53 -28.05
N CYS A 454 -22.98 12.33 -26.78
CA CYS A 454 -23.72 11.15 -26.32
C CYS A 454 -24.78 11.52 -25.27
N THR A 455 -25.80 10.67 -25.14
CA THR A 455 -26.84 10.81 -24.11
C THR A 455 -26.69 9.73 -23.05
N PHE A 456 -27.00 10.04 -21.79
CA PHE A 456 -26.91 9.08 -20.70
C PHE A 456 -28.18 9.03 -19.86
N GLU A 457 -28.58 7.81 -19.55
CA GLU A 457 -29.59 7.49 -18.54
C GLU A 457 -29.06 6.36 -17.67
N LEU A 458 -29.15 6.52 -16.36
CA LEU A 458 -28.81 5.48 -15.41
C LEU A 458 -29.93 4.42 -15.41
N THR A 459 -29.76 3.37 -16.19
CA THR A 459 -30.70 2.25 -16.27
C THR A 459 -30.65 1.39 -15.01
N GLU A 460 -31.69 0.60 -14.78
CA GLU A 460 -31.75 -0.30 -13.62
C GLU A 460 -30.60 -1.34 -13.58
N PRO A 461 -30.18 -1.98 -14.70
CA PRO A 461 -29.01 -2.87 -14.70
C PRO A 461 -27.72 -2.15 -14.29
N LEU A 462 -27.44 -0.96 -14.82
CA LEU A 462 -26.26 -0.18 -14.43
C LEU A 462 -26.31 0.25 -12.97
N TYR A 463 -27.48 0.69 -12.51
CA TYR A 463 -27.69 1.08 -11.12
C TYR A 463 -27.40 -0.09 -10.17
N ARG A 464 -27.93 -1.28 -10.45
CA ARG A 464 -27.70 -2.47 -9.63
C ARG A 464 -26.25 -2.96 -9.66
N GLU A 465 -25.60 -2.90 -10.83
CA GLU A 465 -24.18 -3.25 -10.93
C GLU A 465 -23.33 -2.31 -10.05
N LEU A 466 -23.58 -1.00 -10.11
CA LEU A 466 -22.89 0.00 -9.27
C LEU A 466 -23.19 -0.16 -7.76
N LEU A 467 -24.40 -0.61 -7.40
CA LEU A 467 -24.80 -0.84 -6.00
C LEU A 467 -24.12 -2.04 -5.34
N ASN A 468 -23.94 -3.13 -6.08
CA ASN A 468 -23.57 -4.44 -5.51
C ASN A 468 -22.06 -4.61 -5.29
N HIS A 469 -21.37 -3.56 -4.86
CA HIS A 469 -19.90 -3.53 -4.74
C HIS A 469 -19.21 -3.94 -6.04
N ALA A 470 -19.59 -3.26 -7.12
CA ALA A 470 -18.86 -3.25 -8.38
C ALA A 470 -17.35 -3.34 -8.16
N THR A 471 -16.74 -4.46 -8.54
CA THR A 471 -15.28 -4.56 -8.63
C THR A 471 -14.81 -4.48 -10.07
N VAL A 472 -13.66 -3.84 -10.25
CA VAL A 472 -12.91 -3.79 -11.50
C VAL A 472 -11.79 -4.82 -11.42
N LYS A 473 -11.59 -5.61 -12.48
CA LYS A 473 -10.59 -6.69 -12.53
C LYS A 473 -9.44 -6.33 -13.47
N GLY A 474 -8.22 -6.69 -13.10
CA GLY A 474 -7.05 -6.58 -13.97
C GLY A 474 -6.74 -7.87 -14.74
N ASP A 475 -5.96 -7.77 -15.83
CA ASP A 475 -5.57 -8.88 -16.72
C ASP A 475 -4.79 -10.04 -16.04
N GLN A 476 -4.39 -9.88 -14.76
CA GLN A 476 -3.68 -10.90 -13.96
C GLN A 476 -4.48 -11.45 -12.76
N ASP A 477 -5.82 -11.41 -12.78
CA ASP A 477 -6.77 -12.19 -11.94
C ASP A 477 -6.59 -12.18 -10.39
N THR A 478 -5.65 -11.40 -9.83
CA THR A 478 -5.25 -11.53 -8.42
C THR A 478 -5.65 -10.35 -7.53
N VAL A 479 -6.00 -9.19 -8.11
CA VAL A 479 -6.39 -7.99 -7.35
C VAL A 479 -7.68 -7.40 -7.94
N GLU A 480 -8.75 -7.40 -7.14
CA GLU A 480 -10.03 -6.73 -7.44
C GLU A 480 -10.12 -5.42 -6.66
N VAL A 481 -10.45 -4.31 -7.33
CA VAL A 481 -10.62 -3.00 -6.68
C VAL A 481 -12.09 -2.61 -6.68
N ARG A 482 -12.56 -1.97 -5.60
CA ARG A 482 -13.93 -1.44 -5.56
C ARG A 482 -14.04 -0.22 -6.49
N VAL A 483 -15.19 -0.07 -7.14
CA VAL A 483 -15.50 1.17 -7.88
C VAL A 483 -15.70 2.29 -6.88
N GLU A 484 -14.81 3.27 -6.93
CA GLU A 484 -14.85 4.49 -6.12
C GLU A 484 -15.32 5.68 -6.95
N THR A 485 -15.08 5.64 -8.26
CA THR A 485 -15.30 6.76 -9.18
C THR A 485 -15.99 6.33 -10.47
N VAL A 486 -16.77 7.25 -11.01
CA VAL A 486 -17.57 7.06 -12.21
C VAL A 486 -17.53 8.33 -13.05
N GLN A 487 -17.27 8.15 -14.35
CA GLN A 487 -17.29 9.20 -15.36
C GLN A 487 -18.06 8.75 -16.59
N LEU A 488 -18.80 9.66 -17.23
CA LEU A 488 -19.39 9.45 -18.55
C LEU A 488 -18.32 9.56 -19.63
N ILE A 489 -18.28 8.56 -20.52
CA ILE A 489 -17.38 8.55 -21.67
C ILE A 489 -18.13 8.19 -22.95
N GLU A 490 -17.74 8.81 -24.06
CA GLU A 490 -18.30 8.49 -25.37
C GLU A 490 -17.64 7.22 -25.91
N LEU A 491 -18.43 6.39 -26.59
CA LEU A 491 -17.91 5.27 -27.37
C LEU A 491 -18.09 5.59 -28.86
N PRO A 492 -17.05 5.48 -29.70
CA PRO A 492 -17.16 5.81 -31.12
C PRO A 492 -18.29 5.03 -31.79
N GLY A 493 -19.18 5.76 -32.47
CA GLY A 493 -20.33 5.18 -33.16
C GLY A 493 -21.52 4.80 -32.25
N ASP A 494 -21.49 5.14 -30.96
CA ASP A 494 -22.63 4.96 -30.04
C ASP A 494 -23.25 6.31 -29.68
N ALA A 495 -24.59 6.39 -29.73
CA ALA A 495 -25.33 7.57 -29.30
C ALA A 495 -25.53 7.61 -27.77
N ARG A 496 -25.28 6.50 -27.07
CA ARG A 496 -25.37 6.39 -25.62
C ARG A 496 -23.98 6.43 -24.99
N CYS A 497 -23.82 7.21 -23.93
CA CYS A 497 -22.57 7.24 -23.17
C CYS A 497 -22.36 5.91 -22.43
N SER A 498 -21.10 5.52 -22.28
CA SER A 498 -20.66 4.44 -21.39
C SER A 498 -20.17 5.03 -20.07
N LEU A 499 -19.95 4.17 -19.06
CA LEU A 499 -19.35 4.56 -17.79
C LEU A 499 -17.89 4.15 -17.77
N LEU A 500 -16.97 5.10 -17.65
CA LEU A 500 -15.65 4.83 -17.15
C LEU A 500 -15.76 4.69 -15.63
N VAL A 501 -15.50 3.49 -15.12
CA VAL A 501 -15.48 3.23 -13.68
C VAL A 501 -14.08 2.88 -13.23
N GLY A 502 -13.75 3.21 -11.99
CA GLY A 502 -12.53 2.75 -11.40
C GLY A 502 -12.40 3.06 -9.94
N GLY A 503 -11.31 2.60 -9.38
CA GLY A 503 -10.96 2.83 -7.99
C GLY A 503 -9.59 2.26 -7.71
N SER A 504 -9.19 2.36 -6.46
CA SER A 504 -7.91 1.88 -5.99
C SER A 504 -8.10 0.78 -4.97
N SER A 505 -7.32 -0.31 -5.08
CA SER A 505 -7.01 -1.09 -3.89
C SER A 505 -5.77 -0.45 -3.28
N GLN A 506 -5.93 0.12 -2.10
CA GLN A 506 -4.76 0.29 -1.24
C GLN A 506 -4.22 -1.11 -0.97
N VAL A 507 -3.03 -1.41 -1.48
CA VAL A 507 -2.18 -2.42 -0.84
C VAL A 507 -1.94 -1.84 0.55
N ASP A 508 -2.40 -2.54 1.58
CA ASP A 508 -2.32 -2.22 3.01
C ASP A 508 -1.67 -0.86 3.30
N GLY A 509 -2.52 0.12 3.64
CA GLY A 509 -2.13 1.51 3.85
C GLY A 509 -0.80 1.60 4.61
N TYR A 510 0.13 2.38 4.06
CA TYR A 510 1.46 2.68 4.59
C TYR A 510 1.63 2.32 6.06
N VAL A 511 2.04 1.09 6.35
CA VAL A 511 2.55 0.78 7.68
C VAL A 511 4.02 1.14 7.67
N GLY A 512 4.29 2.45 7.58
CA GLY A 512 5.56 3.03 7.97
C GLY A 512 5.51 3.31 9.46
N GLY A 513 6.49 2.82 10.21
CA GLY A 513 6.51 2.89 11.67
C GLY A 513 6.22 1.54 12.33
N LEU A 514 5.89 1.57 13.63
CA LEU A 514 5.62 0.39 14.46
C LEU A 514 4.29 -0.28 14.02
N VAL A 515 4.37 -1.54 13.57
CA VAL A 515 3.23 -2.39 13.22
C VAL A 515 3.02 -3.43 14.31
N ASP A 516 1.79 -3.60 14.79
CA ASP A 516 1.48 -4.66 15.75
C ASP A 516 1.60 -6.03 15.08
N THR A 517 2.61 -6.78 15.48
CA THR A 517 2.76 -8.18 15.13
C THR A 517 2.70 -9.05 16.38
N PHE A 518 2.56 -10.35 16.16
CA PHE A 518 2.67 -11.35 17.22
C PHE A 518 4.06 -11.45 17.85
N THR A 519 5.07 -10.83 17.25
CA THR A 519 6.45 -10.74 17.76
C THR A 519 6.72 -9.39 18.43
N GLY A 520 5.76 -8.46 18.37
CA GLY A 520 5.86 -7.12 18.91
C GLY A 520 5.50 -6.03 17.93
N PRO A 521 5.55 -4.78 18.38
CA PRO A 521 5.57 -3.65 17.47
C PRO A 521 6.83 -3.71 16.60
N GLU A 522 6.69 -4.15 15.35
CA GLU A 522 7.79 -4.20 14.40
C GLU A 522 7.88 -2.86 13.69
N ASN A 523 9.01 -2.17 13.78
CA ASN A 523 9.23 -1.01 12.94
C ASN A 523 9.41 -1.50 11.50
N ASN A 524 8.40 -1.32 10.65
CA ASN A 524 8.53 -1.54 9.23
C ASN A 524 9.24 -0.31 8.64
N PRO A 525 10.56 -0.41 8.37
CA PRO A 525 11.40 0.75 8.07
C PRO A 525 11.20 1.25 6.63
N THR A 526 10.44 0.50 5.84
CA THR A 526 10.05 0.84 4.49
C THR A 526 8.59 1.27 4.53
N PRO A 527 8.29 2.58 4.47
CA PRO A 527 7.22 2.98 3.59
C PRO A 527 7.66 2.52 2.20
N SER A 528 7.43 1.23 1.86
CA SER A 528 7.17 0.97 0.46
C SER A 528 6.03 1.92 0.15
N CYS A 529 6.23 2.78 -0.83
CA CYS A 529 5.12 3.37 -1.52
C CYS A 529 4.69 2.29 -2.51
N PRO A 530 3.86 1.29 -2.13
CA PRO A 530 3.19 0.57 -3.18
C PRO A 530 2.34 1.65 -3.85
N ASP A 531 2.70 1.98 -5.08
CA ASP A 531 1.81 2.69 -5.98
C ASP A 531 0.43 2.02 -5.83
N PRO A 532 -0.62 2.71 -5.35
CA PRO A 532 -1.94 2.13 -5.25
C PRO A 532 -2.26 1.38 -6.54
N SER A 533 -2.67 0.12 -6.40
CA SER A 533 -3.15 -0.64 -7.55
C SER A 533 -4.51 -0.09 -7.92
N ASP A 534 -4.53 0.95 -8.74
CA ASP A 534 -5.74 1.47 -9.34
C ASP A 534 -6.08 0.72 -10.63
N ARG A 535 -7.38 0.56 -10.87
CA ARG A 535 -7.90 -0.15 -12.04
C ARG A 535 -9.11 0.57 -12.58
N TYR A 536 -9.24 0.53 -13.89
CA TYR A 536 -10.35 1.12 -14.62
C TYR A 536 -10.92 0.14 -15.63
N GLU A 537 -12.21 0.29 -15.90
CA GLU A 537 -12.94 -0.43 -16.95
C GLU A 537 -13.93 0.54 -17.59
N VAL A 538 -14.30 0.29 -18.85
CA VAL A 538 -15.44 0.98 -19.47
C VAL A 538 -16.64 0.04 -19.51
N TRP A 539 -17.73 0.45 -18.89
CA TRP A 539 -18.98 -0.28 -18.78
C TRP A 539 -20.01 0.24 -19.76
N ARG A 540 -20.49 -0.65 -20.62
CA ARG A 540 -21.51 -0.37 -21.63
C ARG A 540 -22.73 -1.25 -21.40
N GLU A 541 -23.90 -0.64 -21.23
CA GLU A 541 -25.16 -1.38 -21.17
C GLU A 541 -25.70 -1.64 -22.59
N ARG A 542 -26.03 -2.91 -22.88
CA ARG A 542 -26.74 -3.27 -24.11
C ARG A 542 -27.68 -4.45 -23.85
N GLY A 543 -28.97 -4.26 -24.11
CA GLY A 543 -29.97 -5.32 -24.01
C GLY A 543 -30.17 -5.84 -22.59
N GLY A 544 -30.07 -4.96 -21.58
CA GLY A 544 -30.25 -5.30 -20.17
C GLY A 544 -29.01 -5.93 -19.52
N LYS A 545 -27.87 -5.97 -20.21
CA LYS A 545 -26.60 -6.52 -19.70
C LYS A 545 -25.50 -5.47 -19.75
N VAL A 546 -24.65 -5.45 -18.73
CA VAL A 546 -23.44 -4.62 -18.68
C VAL A 546 -22.30 -5.39 -19.31
N LYS A 547 -21.77 -4.87 -20.43
CA LYS A 547 -20.53 -5.34 -21.06
C LYS A 547 -19.37 -4.50 -20.54
N ARG A 548 -18.29 -5.17 -20.11
CA ARG A 548 -17.04 -4.54 -19.68
C ARG A 548 -16.07 -4.49 -20.86
N LEU A 549 -15.43 -3.35 -21.07
CA LEU A 549 -14.46 -3.08 -22.12
C LEU A 549 -13.12 -2.71 -21.48
N ASN A 550 -12.04 -3.15 -22.10
CA ASN A 550 -10.69 -2.97 -21.57
C ASN A 550 -10.19 -1.54 -21.76
N THR A 551 -9.24 -1.20 -20.90
CA THR A 551 -8.45 0.02 -20.95
C THR A 551 -7.05 -0.28 -20.44
N ASP A 552 -6.06 0.49 -20.87
CA ASP A 552 -4.70 0.48 -20.29
C ASP A 552 -4.53 1.53 -19.18
N MET A 553 -5.63 2.10 -18.69
CA MET A 553 -5.64 2.97 -17.52
C MET A 553 -5.39 2.17 -16.22
N GLY A 554 -4.52 2.70 -15.36
CA GLY A 554 -4.14 2.15 -14.06
C GLY A 554 -2.62 2.04 -13.90
N GLY A 555 -2.13 1.97 -12.66
CA GLY A 555 -0.71 2.02 -12.29
C GLY A 555 -0.10 3.42 -12.22
N ASP A 556 -0.92 4.48 -12.25
CA ASP A 556 -0.49 5.89 -12.34
C ASP A 556 -0.95 6.72 -11.11
N ASP A 557 -1.28 6.06 -10.00
CA ASP A 557 -1.68 6.65 -8.73
C ASP A 557 -2.89 7.59 -8.79
N GLY A 558 -4.05 7.09 -9.23
CA GLY A 558 -5.33 7.71 -8.88
C GLY A 558 -6.25 8.01 -10.05
N VAL A 559 -7.38 8.62 -9.70
CA VAL A 559 -8.57 8.71 -10.55
C VAL A 559 -8.31 9.58 -11.78
N PRO A 560 -8.36 9.02 -13.00
CA PRO A 560 -8.14 9.79 -14.21
C PRO A 560 -9.33 10.70 -14.43
N ARG A 561 -9.06 12.00 -14.52
CA ARG A 561 -9.97 12.94 -15.16
C ARG A 561 -9.68 12.91 -16.65
N LEU A 562 -10.52 12.22 -17.41
CA LEU A 562 -10.42 12.23 -18.86
C LEU A 562 -11.31 13.31 -19.45
N MET A 563 -10.76 14.21 -20.27
CA MET A 563 -11.55 15.23 -20.95
C MET A 563 -11.47 15.07 -22.47
N PRO A 564 -12.60 15.05 -23.18
CA PRO A 564 -12.57 14.99 -24.64
C PRO A 564 -11.95 16.27 -25.20
N VAL A 565 -10.96 16.10 -26.08
CA VAL A 565 -10.28 17.19 -26.79
C VAL A 565 -10.21 16.91 -28.28
N GLN A 566 -10.09 17.96 -29.07
CA GLN A 566 -9.90 17.87 -30.52
C GLN A 566 -8.58 18.50 -30.92
N ASP A 567 -7.82 17.82 -31.77
CA ASP A 567 -6.67 18.39 -32.47
C ASP A 567 -7.16 19.23 -33.65
N THR A 568 -6.93 20.54 -33.58
CA THR A 568 -7.35 21.49 -34.62
C THR A 568 -6.57 21.38 -35.92
N VAL A 569 -5.42 20.71 -35.93
CA VAL A 569 -4.59 20.48 -37.12
C VAL A 569 -5.08 19.26 -37.89
N THR A 570 -5.32 18.15 -37.19
CA THR A 570 -5.71 16.87 -37.81
C THR A 570 -7.22 16.62 -37.83
N GLY A 571 -7.96 17.34 -36.99
CA GLY A 571 -9.39 17.09 -36.72
C GLY A 571 -9.65 15.89 -35.79
N HIS A 572 -8.61 15.14 -35.42
CA HIS A 572 -8.71 13.92 -34.61
C HIS A 572 -9.15 14.22 -33.18
N ARG A 573 -9.86 13.28 -32.56
CA ARG A 573 -10.35 13.40 -31.18
C ARG A 573 -9.58 12.50 -30.24
N TYR A 574 -9.22 13.04 -29.08
CA TYR A 574 -8.52 12.34 -28.02
C TYR A 574 -9.26 12.51 -26.69
N TYR A 575 -8.92 11.69 -25.71
CA TYR A 575 -9.25 11.94 -24.30
C TYR A 575 -7.97 12.35 -23.58
N LEU A 576 -7.95 13.55 -23.02
CA LEU A 576 -6.79 14.09 -22.32
C LEU A 576 -6.88 13.75 -20.83
N HIS A 577 -5.81 13.18 -20.29
CA HIS A 577 -5.58 13.03 -18.86
C HIS A 577 -4.98 14.31 -18.28
N ASP A 578 -5.31 14.67 -17.05
CA ASP A 578 -4.90 15.93 -16.42
C ASP A 578 -3.41 16.01 -16.03
N GLY A 579 -2.68 14.89 -16.15
CA GLY A 579 -1.25 14.80 -15.85
C GLY A 579 -0.93 14.71 -14.34
N MET A 580 -1.94 14.69 -13.48
CA MET A 580 -1.74 14.54 -12.03
C MET A 580 -1.59 13.06 -11.67
N GLN A 581 -0.49 12.72 -11.00
CA GLN A 581 -0.37 11.46 -10.25
C GLN A 581 -0.61 11.78 -8.77
N TYR A 582 -1.60 11.15 -8.14
CA TYR A 582 -1.97 11.32 -6.74
C TYR A 582 -1.15 10.41 -5.80
N GLY A 583 0.04 10.00 -6.24
CA GLY A 583 0.97 9.21 -5.45
C GLY A 583 1.33 9.96 -4.18
N ARG A 584 1.06 9.37 -3.01
CA ARG A 584 1.31 10.01 -1.71
C ARG A 584 2.79 10.30 -1.43
N CYS A 585 3.70 9.65 -2.17
CA CYS A 585 5.13 9.79 -1.98
C CYS A 585 5.82 10.79 -2.91
N HIS A 586 5.30 11.02 -4.12
CA HIS A 586 5.87 11.98 -5.07
C HIS A 586 4.76 12.56 -5.97
N GLY A 587 4.32 13.78 -5.68
CA GLY A 587 3.42 14.53 -6.56
C GLY A 587 4.21 15.25 -7.65
N ALA A 588 4.49 14.58 -8.77
CA ALA A 588 5.10 15.21 -9.93
C ALA A 588 4.04 15.97 -10.75
N LEU A 589 4.31 17.22 -11.13
CA LEU A 589 3.49 17.95 -12.10
C LEU A 589 3.86 17.49 -13.52
N ARG A 590 3.13 16.51 -14.04
CA ARG A 590 3.40 15.97 -15.37
C ARG A 590 2.58 16.69 -16.44
N LEU A 591 3.11 16.71 -17.64
CA LEU A 591 2.35 17.15 -18.80
C LEU A 591 1.12 16.23 -18.97
N PRO A 592 -0.06 16.78 -19.33
CA PRO A 592 -1.19 15.98 -19.78
C PRO A 592 -0.79 14.97 -20.85
N PHE A 593 -1.50 13.85 -20.94
CA PHE A 593 -1.27 12.85 -21.98
C PHE A 593 -2.60 12.32 -22.51
N THR A 594 -2.57 11.77 -23.73
CA THR A 594 -3.79 11.43 -24.46
C THR A 594 -4.08 9.93 -24.45
N PHE A 595 -5.37 9.61 -24.50
CA PHE A 595 -5.94 8.31 -24.77
C PHE A 595 -6.78 8.37 -26.04
N GLU A 596 -6.87 7.23 -26.74
CA GLU A 596 -7.70 7.07 -27.92
C GLU A 596 -8.35 5.69 -27.96
N TRP A 597 -9.48 5.59 -28.66
CA TRP A 597 -10.15 4.32 -28.88
C TRP A 597 -9.45 3.53 -29.97
N LYS A 598 -8.96 2.33 -29.63
CA LYS A 598 -8.34 1.38 -30.56
C LYS A 598 -9.22 0.15 -30.71
N SER A 599 -9.17 -0.47 -31.89
CA SER A 599 -9.81 -1.77 -32.11
C SER A 599 -8.95 -2.87 -31.51
N SER A 600 -9.55 -3.75 -30.71
CA SER A 600 -8.91 -4.95 -30.15
C SER A 600 -9.75 -6.20 -30.44
N ALA A 601 -9.17 -7.38 -30.20
CA ALA A 601 -9.87 -8.66 -30.36
C ALA A 601 -11.13 -8.80 -29.48
N GLN A 602 -11.21 -8.06 -28.36
CA GLN A 602 -12.31 -8.12 -27.39
C GLN A 602 -13.35 -6.99 -27.60
N GLY A 603 -13.06 -6.06 -28.53
CA GLY A 603 -13.88 -4.91 -28.85
C GLY A 603 -13.08 -3.60 -28.88
N PRO A 604 -13.75 -2.44 -28.91
CA PRO A 604 -13.08 -1.16 -28.72
C PRO A 604 -12.47 -1.10 -27.31
N ALA A 605 -11.22 -0.65 -27.22
CA ALA A 605 -10.49 -0.44 -25.98
C ALA A 605 -9.95 1.00 -25.93
N LEU A 606 -10.03 1.64 -24.77
CA LEU A 606 -9.48 2.97 -24.58
C LEU A 606 -8.01 2.82 -24.18
N MET A 607 -7.10 3.29 -25.01
CA MET A 607 -5.67 3.05 -24.84
C MET A 607 -4.89 4.35 -24.84
N LYS A 608 -3.88 4.46 -23.99
CA LYS A 608 -2.88 5.53 -23.98
C LYS A 608 -2.28 5.63 -25.38
N THR A 609 -2.29 6.83 -25.92
CA THR A 609 -1.61 7.11 -27.17
C THR A 609 -0.12 6.98 -26.89
N THR A 610 0.62 6.20 -27.69
CA THR A 610 2.09 6.26 -27.67
C THR A 610 2.49 7.71 -27.92
N ALA A 611 3.41 8.25 -27.12
CA ALA A 611 3.81 9.66 -27.17
C ALA A 611 4.04 10.08 -28.63
N LEU A 612 3.09 10.82 -29.19
CA LEU A 612 3.25 11.47 -30.48
C LEU A 612 4.06 12.73 -30.16
N PRO A 613 5.34 12.84 -30.57
CA PRO A 613 6.17 13.97 -30.18
C PRO A 613 5.51 15.31 -30.49
N GLU A 614 4.76 15.39 -31.59
CA GLU A 614 4.03 16.60 -31.97
C GLU A 614 2.87 17.00 -31.04
N LEU A 615 2.21 16.04 -30.38
CA LEU A 615 1.17 16.33 -29.40
C LEU A 615 1.78 16.73 -28.06
N GLU A 616 2.88 16.09 -27.66
CA GLU A 616 3.63 16.48 -26.46
C GLU A 616 4.19 17.91 -26.63
N GLU A 617 4.79 18.24 -27.78
CA GLU A 617 5.24 19.59 -28.12
C GLU A 617 4.10 20.61 -28.11
N ALA A 618 2.92 20.25 -28.63
CA ALA A 618 1.76 21.12 -28.58
C ALA A 618 1.30 21.40 -27.14
N LEU A 619 1.34 20.39 -26.27
CA LEU A 619 1.01 20.55 -24.86
C LEU A 619 2.05 21.41 -24.13
N TYR A 620 3.35 21.26 -24.39
CA TYR A 620 4.35 22.18 -23.85
C TYR A 620 4.13 23.64 -24.26
N ALA A 621 3.62 23.88 -25.47
CA ALA A 621 3.31 25.22 -25.96
C ALA A 621 2.00 25.79 -25.39
N GLN A 622 1.09 24.93 -24.93
CA GLN A 622 -0.24 25.30 -24.44
C GLN A 622 -0.37 25.33 -22.92
N CYS A 623 0.48 24.60 -22.20
CA CYS A 623 0.32 24.33 -20.77
C CYS A 623 1.36 25.05 -19.91
N ASP A 624 0.94 25.51 -18.73
CA ASP A 624 1.74 26.13 -17.68
C ASP A 624 1.30 25.58 -16.31
N VAL A 625 2.08 25.80 -15.26
CA VAL A 625 1.70 25.47 -13.88
C VAL A 625 0.81 26.58 -13.31
N GLY A 626 -0.34 26.21 -12.75
CA GLY A 626 -1.28 27.14 -12.12
C GLY A 626 -0.96 27.41 -10.65
N ASP A 627 -1.45 28.55 -10.13
CA ASP A 627 -1.23 29.06 -8.76
C ASP A 627 -1.66 28.12 -7.60
N ARG A 628 -2.37 27.01 -7.89
CA ARG A 628 -2.90 26.04 -6.90
C ARG A 628 -2.33 24.62 -7.08
N ALA A 629 -1.10 24.49 -7.59
CA ALA A 629 -0.38 23.23 -7.77
C ALA A 629 -1.06 22.24 -8.75
N GLY A 630 -1.51 22.72 -9.91
CA GLY A 630 -2.05 21.88 -10.99
C GLY A 630 -1.76 22.47 -12.38
N VAL A 631 -1.77 21.64 -13.42
CA VAL A 631 -1.48 22.07 -14.80
C VAL A 631 -2.65 22.82 -15.40
N ARG A 632 -2.37 23.93 -16.08
CA ARG A 632 -3.35 24.76 -16.80
C ARG A 632 -2.99 24.83 -18.27
N CYS A 633 -3.91 24.47 -19.16
CA CYS A 633 -3.65 24.50 -20.60
C CYS A 633 -4.59 25.47 -21.31
N ASN A 634 -4.03 26.36 -22.13
CA ASN A 634 -4.79 27.23 -23.02
C ASN A 634 -5.57 26.37 -24.04
N GLY A 635 -6.83 26.73 -24.28
CA GLY A 635 -7.76 25.99 -25.13
C GLY A 635 -8.50 24.83 -24.45
N ILE A 636 -8.11 24.44 -23.22
CA ILE A 636 -8.68 23.29 -22.49
C ILE A 636 -9.26 23.76 -21.15
N SER A 637 -10.48 24.28 -21.19
CA SER A 637 -11.20 24.83 -20.04
C SER A 637 -11.52 23.76 -19.00
N ALA A 638 -11.73 22.51 -19.41
CA ALA A 638 -12.01 21.40 -18.50
C ALA A 638 -10.86 21.14 -17.51
N LEU A 639 -9.62 21.30 -17.96
CA LEU A 639 -8.43 21.18 -17.11
C LEU A 639 -8.27 22.37 -16.15
N ASN A 640 -8.67 23.55 -16.61
CA ASN A 640 -8.57 24.81 -15.86
C ASN A 640 -9.69 24.98 -14.81
N ALA A 641 -10.72 24.14 -14.85
CA ALA A 641 -11.87 24.25 -13.97
C ALA A 641 -11.59 23.63 -12.60
N VAL A 642 -12.01 24.32 -11.54
CA VAL A 642 -12.08 23.72 -10.20
C VAL A 642 -13.23 22.73 -10.20
N ALA A 643 -12.97 21.48 -9.79
CA ALA A 643 -14.03 20.48 -9.67
C ALA A 643 -15.15 21.03 -8.77
N PRO A 644 -16.42 20.95 -9.18
CA PRO A 644 -17.53 21.42 -8.36
C PRO A 644 -17.58 20.61 -7.07
N SER A 645 -18.07 21.24 -5.98
CA SER A 645 -18.32 20.49 -4.76
C SER A 645 -19.38 19.40 -5.02
N ALA A 646 -19.30 18.29 -4.27
CA ALA A 646 -20.28 17.21 -4.33
C ALA A 646 -21.73 17.71 -4.15
N ALA A 647 -21.92 18.78 -3.37
CA ALA A 647 -23.22 19.38 -3.12
C ALA A 647 -23.78 20.18 -4.32
N ALA A 648 -22.91 20.76 -5.16
CA ALA A 648 -23.29 21.59 -6.31
C ALA A 648 -23.28 20.82 -7.64
N SER A 649 -22.85 19.56 -7.64
CA SER A 649 -22.69 18.76 -8.85
C SER A 649 -24.01 18.50 -9.58
N THR A 650 -23.96 18.55 -10.90
CA THR A 650 -25.07 18.38 -11.83
C THR A 650 -24.79 17.23 -12.80
N ARG A 651 -25.77 16.86 -13.64
CA ARG A 651 -25.58 15.82 -14.67
C ARG A 651 -24.49 16.15 -15.69
N LYS A 652 -24.20 17.43 -15.93
CA LYS A 652 -23.13 17.84 -16.85
C LYS A 652 -21.74 17.55 -16.28
N ASP A 653 -21.62 17.61 -14.95
CA ASP A 653 -20.35 17.39 -14.27
C ASP A 653 -19.94 15.91 -14.29
N ALA A 654 -20.85 15.00 -14.63
CA ALA A 654 -20.57 13.58 -14.76
C ALA A 654 -19.64 13.22 -15.94
N PHE A 655 -19.33 14.17 -16.85
CA PHE A 655 -18.24 14.01 -17.82
C PHE A 655 -16.86 14.27 -17.20
N ASN A 656 -16.81 14.79 -15.99
CA ASN A 656 -15.64 14.69 -15.13
C ASN A 656 -15.78 13.47 -14.23
N SER A 657 -14.66 12.96 -13.71
CA SER A 657 -14.72 11.89 -12.73
C SER A 657 -15.38 12.38 -11.44
N LEU A 658 -16.48 11.72 -11.08
CA LEU A 658 -17.19 11.93 -9.82
C LEU A 658 -16.94 10.73 -8.92
N ASP A 659 -16.89 10.96 -7.60
CA ASP A 659 -17.06 9.84 -6.68
C ASP A 659 -18.41 9.15 -6.94
N LEU A 660 -18.46 7.84 -6.71
CA LEU A 660 -19.63 7.01 -6.98
C LEU A 660 -20.90 7.57 -6.33
N GLN A 661 -20.78 8.24 -5.19
CA GLN A 661 -21.94 8.75 -4.44
C GLN A 661 -22.51 10.00 -5.05
N THR A 662 -21.65 10.95 -5.37
CA THR A 662 -22.05 12.15 -6.10
C THR A 662 -22.68 11.76 -7.43
N PHE A 663 -22.10 10.79 -8.15
CA PHE A 663 -22.69 10.26 -9.38
C PHE A 663 -24.12 9.70 -9.15
N LEU A 664 -24.28 8.76 -8.21
CA LEU A 664 -25.59 8.16 -7.92
C LEU A 664 -26.61 9.19 -7.44
N LYS A 665 -26.20 10.16 -6.61
CA LYS A 665 -27.07 11.26 -6.14
C LYS A 665 -27.53 12.15 -7.28
N VAL A 666 -26.66 12.47 -8.24
CA VAL A 666 -27.00 13.29 -9.41
C VAL A 666 -28.03 12.60 -10.31
N PHE A 667 -27.90 11.29 -10.52
CA PHE A 667 -28.80 10.53 -11.42
C PHE A 667 -30.04 9.94 -10.73
N ARG A 668 -30.03 9.76 -9.40
CA ARG A 668 -31.14 9.25 -8.59
C ARG A 668 -31.59 10.21 -7.49
N LYS A 669 -31.43 11.53 -7.67
CA LYS A 669 -31.75 12.54 -6.65
C LYS A 669 -33.12 12.35 -5.99
N THR A 670 -34.17 12.11 -6.77
CA THR A 670 -35.53 11.91 -6.23
C THR A 670 -35.61 10.69 -5.30
N GLN A 671 -34.93 9.59 -5.63
CA GLN A 671 -34.88 8.40 -4.79
C GLN A 671 -34.03 8.63 -3.53
N PHE A 672 -32.92 9.37 -3.66
CA PHE A 672 -32.11 9.79 -2.53
C PHE A 672 -32.91 10.67 -1.55
N ASP A 673 -33.58 11.71 -2.05
CA ASP A 673 -34.38 12.62 -1.24
C ASP A 673 -35.53 11.87 -0.53
N ASP A 674 -36.19 10.93 -1.23
CA ASP A 674 -37.22 10.07 -0.66
C ASP A 674 -36.69 9.10 0.40
N TYR A 675 -35.50 8.53 0.21
CA TYR A 675 -34.84 7.70 1.23
C TYR A 675 -34.51 8.53 2.49
N GLN A 676 -33.93 9.73 2.32
CA GLN A 676 -33.65 10.65 3.43
C GLN A 676 -34.94 11.01 4.18
N ALA A 677 -36.01 11.34 3.46
CA ALA A 677 -37.31 11.66 4.05
C ALA A 677 -37.91 10.46 4.80
N ALA A 678 -37.81 9.24 4.24
CA ALA A 678 -38.28 8.02 4.90
C ALA A 678 -37.53 7.74 6.20
N VAL A 679 -36.20 7.97 6.25
CA VAL A 679 -35.41 7.87 7.49
C VAL A 679 -35.84 8.92 8.50
N GLN A 680 -35.99 10.18 8.09
CA GLN A 680 -36.42 11.28 8.96
C GLN A 680 -37.84 11.06 9.52
N ALA A 681 -38.75 10.47 8.74
CA ALA A 681 -40.09 10.13 9.18
C ALA A 681 -40.18 8.80 9.96
N LEU A 682 -39.13 7.97 9.94
CA LEU A 682 -39.16 6.56 10.36
C LEU A 682 -40.30 5.77 9.66
N ASP A 683 -40.50 6.02 8.37
CA ASP A 683 -41.49 5.32 7.54
C ASP A 683 -41.03 3.88 7.27
N ARG A 684 -41.39 2.96 8.18
CA ARG A 684 -40.96 1.55 8.11
C ARG A 684 -41.37 0.86 6.80
N PRO A 685 -42.61 0.98 6.30
CA PRO A 685 -42.96 0.43 4.98
C PRO A 685 -42.06 0.92 3.86
N ARG A 686 -41.79 2.23 3.79
CA ARG A 686 -40.93 2.80 2.74
C ARG A 686 -39.48 2.36 2.90
N LEU A 687 -38.96 2.36 4.13
CA LEU A 687 -37.61 1.89 4.43
C LEU A 687 -37.42 0.40 4.12
N GLN A 688 -38.45 -0.43 4.33
CA GLN A 688 -38.41 -1.85 3.95
C GLN A 688 -38.40 -2.04 2.42
N ALA A 689 -39.10 -1.18 1.69
CA ALA A 689 -39.04 -1.17 0.22
C ALA A 689 -37.62 -0.80 -0.27
N PHE A 690 -36.99 0.21 0.34
CA PHE A 690 -35.60 0.58 0.06
C PHE A 690 -34.61 -0.54 0.41
N LYS A 691 -34.80 -1.22 1.54
CA LYS A 691 -33.98 -2.39 1.90
C LYS A 691 -34.05 -3.49 0.84
N THR A 692 -35.23 -3.74 0.29
CA THR A 692 -35.42 -4.73 -0.79
C THR A 692 -34.81 -4.27 -2.13
N ALA A 693 -34.91 -2.97 -2.43
CA ALA A 693 -34.40 -2.40 -3.68
C ALA A 693 -32.88 -2.22 -3.69
N GLY A 694 -32.26 -2.11 -2.52
CA GLY A 694 -30.84 -1.76 -2.35
C GLY A 694 -30.63 -0.25 -2.26
N VAL A 695 -29.73 0.16 -1.36
CA VAL A 695 -29.40 1.57 -1.09
C VAL A 695 -27.87 1.72 -1.09
N PRO A 696 -27.30 2.75 -1.75
CA PRO A 696 -25.87 3.03 -1.66
C PRO A 696 -25.46 3.28 -0.20
N GLY A 697 -24.35 2.69 0.25
CA GLY A 697 -23.84 2.85 1.63
C GLY A 697 -23.76 4.32 2.06
N PRO A 698 -23.19 5.22 1.25
CA PRO A 698 -23.09 6.62 1.63
C PRO A 698 -24.40 7.42 1.61
N TRP A 699 -25.49 6.90 1.02
CA TRP A 699 -26.82 7.47 1.29
C TRP A 699 -27.22 7.21 2.73
N THR A 700 -26.93 6.00 3.24
CA THR A 700 -27.09 5.66 4.66
C THR A 700 -26.13 6.48 5.52
N ALA A 701 -24.87 6.70 5.10
CA ALA A 701 -23.93 7.59 5.80
C ALA A 701 -24.49 9.01 5.95
N GLU A 702 -24.99 9.60 4.86
CA GLU A 702 -25.59 10.94 4.91
C GLU A 702 -26.86 10.96 5.76
N ALA A 703 -27.66 9.88 5.76
CA ALA A 703 -28.81 9.77 6.65
C ALA A 703 -28.39 9.76 8.12
N ILE A 704 -27.32 9.04 8.47
CA ILE A 704 -26.75 9.05 9.83
C ILE A 704 -26.28 10.47 10.21
N LYS A 705 -25.50 11.13 9.35
CA LYS A 705 -25.02 12.51 9.57
C LYS A 705 -26.17 13.51 9.67
N SER A 706 -27.22 13.34 8.88
CA SER A 706 -28.45 14.14 8.92
C SER A 706 -29.20 13.98 10.25
N LEU A 707 -29.31 12.76 10.77
CA LEU A 707 -29.89 12.52 12.10
C LEU A 707 -29.07 13.18 13.21
N ALA A 708 -27.73 13.11 13.13
CA ALA A 708 -26.85 13.77 14.10
C ALA A 708 -27.09 15.28 14.19
N ARG A 709 -27.33 15.93 13.04
CA ARG A 709 -27.61 17.37 12.92
C ARG A 709 -29.09 17.76 13.13
N SER A 710 -29.99 16.79 13.31
CA SER A 710 -31.43 17.07 13.43
C SER A 710 -31.82 17.59 14.82
N ASP A 711 -32.85 18.44 14.87
CA ASP A 711 -33.46 18.95 16.10
C ASP A 711 -34.40 17.93 16.78
N LEU A 712 -34.41 16.68 16.32
CA LEU A 712 -35.24 15.63 16.88
C LEU A 712 -34.82 15.30 18.32
N PRO A 713 -35.78 14.99 19.23
CA PRO A 713 -35.45 14.49 20.56
C PRO A 713 -34.52 13.28 20.51
N LEU A 714 -33.66 13.12 21.53
CA LEU A 714 -32.69 12.02 21.57
C LEU A 714 -33.35 10.64 21.36
N ALA A 715 -34.50 10.39 22.00
CA ALA A 715 -35.23 9.14 21.83
C ALA A 715 -35.67 8.90 20.37
N ASP A 716 -36.02 9.96 19.65
CA ASP A 716 -36.41 9.88 18.25
C ASP A 716 -35.24 9.63 17.31
N ARG A 717 -34.09 10.25 17.58
CA ARG A 717 -32.84 9.97 16.85
C ARG A 717 -32.38 8.53 17.09
N ARG A 718 -32.44 8.06 18.34
CA ARG A 718 -32.12 6.66 18.71
C ARG A 718 -33.00 5.63 18.00
N ARG A 719 -34.31 5.89 17.84
CA ARG A 719 -35.20 4.98 17.09
C ARG A 719 -34.85 4.87 15.61
N ARG A 720 -34.44 5.99 14.98
CA ARG A 720 -34.09 6.04 13.57
C ARG A 720 -32.72 5.43 13.31
N ILE A 721 -31.74 5.73 14.15
CA ILE A 721 -30.40 5.13 14.03
C ILE A 721 -30.43 3.62 14.27
N ALA A 722 -31.24 3.13 15.23
CA ALA A 722 -31.40 1.71 15.48
C ALA A 722 -31.93 0.96 14.25
N TRP A 723 -32.81 1.58 13.45
CA TRP A 723 -33.26 0.98 12.19
C TRP A 723 -32.14 0.88 11.16
N LEU A 724 -31.31 1.93 11.03
CA LEU A 724 -30.16 1.92 10.12
C LEU A 724 -29.10 0.90 10.57
N PHE A 725 -28.90 0.74 11.88
CA PHE A 725 -27.94 -0.19 12.46
C PHE A 725 -28.41 -1.65 12.44
N ALA A 726 -29.71 -1.91 12.22
CA ALA A 726 -30.23 -3.29 12.16
C ALA A 726 -29.73 -4.06 10.93
N ASP A 727 -29.22 -3.37 9.92
CA ASP A 727 -28.63 -3.96 8.72
C ASP A 727 -27.10 -3.79 8.77
N HIS A 728 -26.39 -4.77 9.36
CA HIS A 728 -24.95 -4.68 9.59
C HIS A 728 -24.14 -4.57 8.30
N ASP A 729 -24.59 -5.21 7.21
CA ASP A 729 -23.92 -5.14 5.92
C ASP A 729 -24.05 -3.75 5.30
N GLN A 730 -25.24 -3.14 5.42
CA GLN A 730 -25.45 -1.75 4.99
C GLN A 730 -24.68 -0.77 5.87
N LEU A 731 -24.63 -1.00 7.19
CA LEU A 731 -23.84 -0.20 8.11
C LEU A 731 -22.35 -0.26 7.75
N ALA A 732 -21.80 -1.44 7.47
CA ALA A 732 -20.41 -1.61 7.03
C ALA A 732 -20.08 -0.87 5.73
N ARG A 733 -21.06 -0.71 4.82
CA ARG A 733 -20.91 0.11 3.62
C ARG A 733 -20.98 1.62 3.88
N ALA A 734 -21.59 2.03 4.99
CA ALA A 734 -21.87 3.42 5.31
C ALA A 734 -20.84 4.03 6.27
N LEU A 735 -20.13 3.22 7.04
CA LEU A 735 -19.17 3.71 8.03
C LEU A 735 -17.93 4.31 7.36
N ASP A 736 -17.63 5.55 7.74
CA ASP A 736 -16.38 6.25 7.48
C ASP A 736 -16.02 7.10 8.72
N ASN A 737 -14.88 7.80 8.68
CA ASN A 737 -14.41 8.62 9.80
C ASN A 737 -15.37 9.79 10.12
N GLU A 738 -16.05 10.38 9.13
CA GLU A 738 -16.99 11.48 9.36
C GLU A 738 -18.27 10.99 10.03
N VAL A 739 -18.77 9.82 9.63
CA VAL A 739 -19.95 9.18 10.23
C VAL A 739 -19.65 8.86 11.69
N LEU A 740 -18.50 8.23 11.98
CA LEU A 740 -18.10 7.92 13.35
C LEU A 740 -17.99 9.18 14.21
N ALA A 741 -17.36 10.24 13.69
CA ALA A 741 -17.28 11.53 14.38
C ALA A 741 -18.67 12.14 14.62
N SER A 742 -19.59 12.07 13.65
CA SER A 742 -20.94 12.60 13.78
C SER A 742 -21.78 11.88 14.86
N LEU A 743 -21.48 10.61 15.13
CA LEU A 743 -22.15 9.81 16.16
C LEU A 743 -21.58 10.07 17.56
N ALA A 744 -20.29 10.41 17.65
CA ALA A 744 -19.55 10.65 18.89
C ALA A 744 -20.14 11.73 19.79
N ASP A 745 -20.94 12.65 19.26
CA ASP A 745 -21.47 13.78 20.03
C ASP A 745 -22.79 13.52 20.74
N TRP A 746 -23.57 12.55 20.26
CA TRP A 746 -24.95 12.39 20.74
C TRP A 746 -25.37 10.94 20.97
N LEU A 747 -24.69 9.96 20.35
CA LEU A 747 -25.06 8.56 20.50
C LEU A 747 -24.59 8.03 21.88
N PRO A 748 -25.53 7.56 22.73
CA PRO A 748 -25.20 6.97 24.03
C PRO A 748 -24.32 5.74 23.87
N ARG A 749 -23.41 5.51 24.84
CA ARG A 749 -22.41 4.43 24.79
C ARG A 749 -23.05 3.06 24.51
N GLU A 750 -24.20 2.78 25.12
CA GLU A 750 -24.89 1.50 25.00
C GLU A 750 -25.36 1.17 23.57
N ASP A 751 -25.50 2.17 22.69
CA ASP A 751 -25.94 1.98 21.30
C ASP A 751 -24.78 1.80 20.30
N TRP A 752 -23.52 1.82 20.77
CA TRP A 752 -22.35 1.66 19.89
C TRP A 752 -22.08 0.20 19.47
N GLY A 753 -22.73 -0.78 20.10
CA GLY A 753 -22.50 -2.21 19.86
C GLY A 753 -22.46 -2.61 18.37
N PRO A 754 -23.44 -2.23 17.54
CA PRO A 754 -23.42 -2.54 16.10
C PRO A 754 -22.20 -1.96 15.36
N ILE A 755 -21.80 -0.73 15.70
CA ILE A 755 -20.63 -0.06 15.11
C ILE A 755 -19.35 -0.80 15.50
N LEU A 756 -19.19 -1.09 16.79
CA LEU A 756 -18.02 -1.81 17.32
C LEU A 756 -17.91 -3.21 16.72
N GLY A 757 -19.03 -3.89 16.46
CA GLY A 757 -19.05 -5.18 15.77
C GLY A 757 -18.53 -5.10 14.33
N VAL A 758 -18.94 -4.07 13.58
CA VAL A 758 -18.47 -3.83 12.21
C VAL A 758 -16.99 -3.47 12.19
N VAL A 759 -16.57 -2.54 13.06
CA VAL A 759 -15.17 -2.10 13.19
C VAL A 759 -14.26 -3.26 13.58
N THR A 760 -14.68 -4.09 14.53
CA THR A 760 -13.92 -5.28 14.96
C THR A 760 -13.77 -6.30 13.83
N SER A 761 -14.76 -6.40 12.94
CA SER A 761 -14.74 -7.34 11.81
C SER A 761 -13.89 -6.84 10.63
N HIS A 762 -13.53 -5.55 10.60
CA HIS A 762 -12.81 -4.90 9.49
C HIS A 762 -11.72 -3.95 10.01
N ARG A 763 -10.93 -4.38 11.01
CA ARG A 763 -9.95 -3.54 11.73
C ARG A 763 -8.93 -2.86 10.81
N ASP A 764 -8.52 -3.56 9.75
CA ASP A 764 -7.49 -3.12 8.81
C ASP A 764 -7.95 -1.98 7.87
N VAL A 765 -9.25 -1.68 7.86
CA VAL A 765 -9.85 -0.69 6.95
C VAL A 765 -9.98 0.70 7.58
N TYR A 766 -9.98 0.81 8.92
CA TYR A 766 -10.34 2.05 9.61
C TYR A 766 -9.13 2.78 10.25
N TYR A 767 -8.36 3.46 9.42
CA TYR A 767 -7.18 4.26 9.82
C TYR A 767 -7.51 5.49 10.71
N GLY A 768 -8.78 5.90 10.86
CA GLY A 768 -9.16 7.10 11.61
C GLY A 768 -9.62 6.90 13.06
N LEU A 769 -9.65 5.65 13.55
CA LEU A 769 -10.15 5.34 14.89
C LEU A 769 -9.29 5.93 16.02
N GLY A 770 -7.99 6.15 15.79
CA GLY A 770 -7.11 6.86 16.72
C GLY A 770 -7.54 8.31 16.95
N TYR A 771 -7.92 9.02 15.87
CA TYR A 771 -8.44 10.39 15.96
C TYR A 771 -9.80 10.44 16.68
N LEU A 772 -10.67 9.47 16.39
CA LEU A 772 -11.94 9.34 17.10
C LEU A 772 -11.71 9.11 18.60
N ARG A 773 -10.81 8.20 18.96
CA ARG A 773 -10.44 7.89 20.36
C ARG A 773 -9.88 9.12 21.07
N ALA A 774 -8.96 9.86 20.44
CA ALA A 774 -8.42 11.10 21.00
C ALA A 774 -9.53 12.14 21.22
N GLY A 775 -10.39 12.37 20.23
CA GLY A 775 -11.51 13.31 20.35
C GLY A 775 -12.55 12.89 21.41
N LEU A 776 -12.75 11.59 21.63
CA LEU A 776 -13.61 11.08 22.71
C LEU A 776 -12.99 11.32 24.09
N ALA A 777 -11.68 11.13 24.24
CA ALA A 777 -10.96 11.41 25.48
C ALA A 777 -10.97 12.91 25.83
N GLU A 778 -10.76 13.79 24.85
CA GLU A 778 -10.90 15.26 25.04
C GLU A 778 -12.30 15.65 25.53
N LYS A 779 -13.33 14.94 25.06
CA LYS A 779 -14.73 15.11 25.46
C LYS A 779 -15.09 14.39 26.77
N LYS A 780 -14.10 13.82 27.48
CA LYS A 780 -14.29 13.05 28.72
C LYS A 780 -15.24 11.86 28.57
N ARG A 781 -15.25 11.24 27.39
CA ARG A 781 -16.00 10.01 27.08
C ARG A 781 -15.09 8.78 27.17
N ASP A 782 -14.28 8.72 28.23
CA ASP A 782 -13.19 7.73 28.40
C ASP A 782 -13.66 6.28 28.27
N ALA A 783 -14.85 5.98 28.79
CA ALA A 783 -15.41 4.65 28.71
C ALA A 783 -15.72 4.20 27.26
N LEU A 784 -16.14 5.13 26.39
CA LEU A 784 -16.34 4.86 24.96
C LEU A 784 -15.01 4.84 24.21
N ALA A 785 -14.05 5.70 24.58
CA ALA A 785 -12.68 5.65 24.04
C ALA A 785 -12.05 4.27 24.28
N CYS A 786 -12.24 3.69 25.47
CA CYS A 786 -11.78 2.33 25.76
C CYS A 786 -12.51 1.25 24.97
N ASP A 787 -13.81 1.43 24.67
CA ASP A 787 -14.50 0.49 23.79
C ASP A 787 -13.94 0.53 22.34
N ILE A 788 -13.47 1.70 21.88
CA ILE A 788 -12.76 1.86 20.60
C ILE A 788 -11.40 1.15 20.63
N ASP A 789 -10.59 1.36 21.67
CA ASP A 789 -9.30 0.67 21.84
C ASP A 789 -9.49 -0.85 21.75
N ARG A 790 -10.48 -1.38 22.47
CA ARG A 790 -10.82 -2.82 22.46
C ARG A 790 -11.30 -3.31 21.10
N ALA A 791 -12.07 -2.48 20.39
CA ALA A 791 -12.53 -2.79 19.04
C ALA A 791 -11.38 -2.78 18.02
N GLN A 792 -10.28 -2.06 18.28
CA GLN A 792 -9.03 -2.13 17.52
C GLN A 792 -8.14 -3.32 17.93
N GLY A 793 -8.41 -3.92 19.09
CA GLY A 793 -7.58 -5.01 19.63
C GLY A 793 -6.48 -4.53 20.57
N LEU A 794 -6.64 -3.35 21.14
CA LEU A 794 -5.75 -2.77 22.16
C LEU A 794 -6.40 -2.86 23.55
N MET A 795 -5.59 -2.68 24.58
CA MET A 795 -6.09 -2.48 25.95
C MET A 795 -6.58 -1.05 26.15
N CYS A 796 -7.57 -0.86 27.03
CA CYS A 796 -8.07 0.46 27.40
C CYS A 796 -6.94 1.38 27.86
N GLY A 797 -6.78 2.54 27.20
CA GLY A 797 -5.79 3.54 27.58
C GLY A 797 -4.37 3.29 27.07
N GLU A 798 -4.14 2.22 26.32
CA GLU A 798 -2.85 1.93 25.67
C GLU A 798 -2.50 3.06 24.66
N THR A 799 -1.27 3.55 24.69
CA THR A 799 -0.79 4.62 23.80
C THR A 799 0.45 4.19 23.04
N TRP A 800 0.55 4.59 21.77
CA TRP A 800 1.71 4.32 20.93
C TRP A 800 2.86 5.27 21.29
N GLY A 801 4.02 4.72 21.66
CA GLY A 801 5.25 5.48 21.82
C GLY A 801 6.34 4.92 20.92
N ALA A 802 6.82 5.71 19.95
CA ALA A 802 8.08 5.46 19.25
C ALA A 802 9.26 6.20 19.92
N ASP A 803 9.00 7.09 20.87
CA ASP A 803 10.00 7.94 21.51
C ASP A 803 10.09 7.68 23.02
N ARG A 804 11.10 6.90 23.40
CA ARG A 804 11.89 7.10 24.63
C ARG A 804 13.37 7.05 24.30
#